data_AF-A0A9E5EM39-F1
#
_entry.id   AF-A0A9E5EM39-F1
#
_cell.length_a   1.000
_cell.length_b   1.000
_cell.length_c   1.000
_cell.angle_alpha   90.00
_cell.angle_beta   90.00
_cell.angle_gamma   90.00
#
_symmetry.space_group_name_H-M   'P 1'
#
loop_
_entity.id
_entity.type
_entity.pdbx_description
1 polymer ?
#
loop_
_entity_poly.entity_id
_entity_poly.type
_entity_poly.pdbx_seq_one_letter_code
_entity_poly.pdbx_strand_id
1 'polypeptide(L)'
;MTDIDQLEQATLQQISQAHDETALEAARLAALGKKGAISALLATLGKMSPEQRKTEGARINALKEKANLALAAKRDELEEKTLALRLTAEAVDVTLPAKPNGLDSGRIHPISQVLEELTAIFADMGFSVAEGPDIETDDYNFTKLNFPEGHPAREMQDTFFLAPSGEEKKLLRTHTSPVQVRTMLKEKPPIRVICPGRVYRCDFDQTHTPMFHQIEGLVIDETTHLGHLKWVLEEFLKTFFEVKGVKLRFRPSFFPFTEPSMEVDVQCRRQGGEIRFGEGEDWMEILGCGMVHPNVLRNCGLNPEIFQGFAFGVGIDRLAMLKYGMSDLRAFFEADSRWLDHYGFRPLDIATLTEIVETLTRIGLEVEHVHDPAAQLKDFIIGHVIDAKPHPNADRLRVCMVETGTGTPIQVVCGAPNARAGLKTVFSAPGTYIPAKKITLGKGVIRGVESLGMLCSAAELELSNDHDGIIELPEDAPVGKIYAKWAGFDDPIIEINLTPNRPDAAGVFGIARDLAAAGIGVLKTKPIQLNKSSFPCPTKISSALPDADSSLAPLFGLRLIKGVKNGPSPQWLQDRLRAIGLRPINSLVDITNFLTFDHARPLHVFDAKKIKGDLTIRLANKGETLTALDGKTYELDQTMVVICDATGVESIAGVMGGAATGCDDKTTDVLLETALWDAQNIAHTGRKLGISSDARYRFERGVDPAFAIPGAELATQLILEYCGGEASDLTLLDSTMPANRVINFPWRETLRLTGVDTPIKQASTLLEGLGFHVRDNGAQADITIPSWRPDITNKADIVEEIFRLSGVDNVPSTPLPRLEAIEPATLTLLQKRARVSRRALATQGLSEAITWSFISKEQAKIFGGGSETLELANPISAELSSMRPSLLPGLACAAQRNVARGLNEQALFEVGQIFHDASETGQRLAVAAIRRGLSGAGRHWRQDAKRSDVFDAKADVFSLLQSLGVSIAGLQIAPCNVPWFHPGRSATLQFGPKAIIGHFGELHPRALKTLDIEGAISGFEIILNALPAPKIKPTKMKPKLEISDLQPLTRDFAFIVDQTAKAGDLLKAVASADRELITSTTIFDVYEGTGIPEGKKSIGIAVTLQPREKTLTDAEIETVAQKIITEAQRKTQATLR
;
A
#
# COMPACT_ATOMS: atom_id res chain seq x y z
N MET A 1 60.18 73.04 0.37
CA MET A 1 59.47 72.09 1.23
C MET A 1 58.03 72.10 0.74
N THR A 2 57.71 71.19 -0.17
CA THR A 2 56.35 71.11 -0.72
C THR A 2 55.52 70.40 0.32
N ASP A 3 54.48 71.10 0.76
CA ASP A 3 53.61 70.67 1.83
C ASP A 3 53.02 69.30 1.48
N ILE A 4 53.41 68.26 2.23
CA ILE A 4 53.06 66.86 1.97
C ILE A 4 51.54 66.71 1.86
N ASP A 5 50.80 67.54 2.58
CA ASP A 5 49.33 67.54 2.61
C ASP A 5 48.72 68.00 1.27
N GLN A 6 49.35 68.92 0.53
CA GLN A 6 48.90 69.28 -0.83
C GLN A 6 49.13 68.15 -1.83
N LEU A 7 50.25 67.43 -1.70
CA LEU A 7 50.55 66.30 -2.57
C LEU A 7 49.59 65.12 -2.30
N GLU A 8 49.18 64.93 -1.05
CA GLU A 8 48.15 63.95 -0.68
C GLU A 8 46.84 64.21 -1.42
N GLN A 9 46.31 65.42 -1.31
CA GLN A 9 45.02 65.76 -1.93
C GLN A 9 45.05 65.61 -3.45
N ALA A 10 46.12 66.09 -4.10
CA ALA A 10 46.25 65.97 -5.55
C ALA A 10 46.30 64.49 -6.00
N THR A 11 47.02 63.64 -5.26
CA THR A 11 47.17 62.23 -5.58
C THR A 11 45.86 61.47 -5.40
N LEU A 12 45.16 61.68 -4.28
CA LEU A 12 43.88 61.04 -4.01
C LEU A 12 42.80 61.47 -5.01
N GLN A 13 42.81 62.75 -5.41
CA GLN A 13 41.87 63.25 -6.42
C GLN A 13 42.08 62.57 -7.77
N GLN A 14 43.33 62.44 -8.24
CA GLN A 14 43.62 61.73 -9.49
C GLN A 14 43.20 60.25 -9.46
N ILE A 15 43.42 59.56 -8.34
CA ILE A 15 43.00 58.16 -8.17
C ILE A 15 41.47 58.05 -8.23
N SER A 16 40.75 58.95 -7.55
CA SER A 16 39.28 58.93 -7.53
C SER A 16 38.64 59.17 -8.90
N GLN A 17 39.31 59.93 -9.77
CA GLN A 17 38.85 60.29 -11.12
C GLN A 17 39.22 59.24 -12.18
N ALA A 18 39.93 58.17 -11.82
CA ALA A 18 40.22 57.08 -12.75
C ALA A 18 38.93 56.29 -13.05
N HIS A 19 38.55 56.29 -14.33
CA HIS A 19 37.32 55.66 -14.82
C HIS A 19 37.54 54.25 -15.40
N ASP A 20 38.80 53.84 -15.57
CA ASP A 20 39.21 52.52 -16.05
C ASP A 20 40.59 52.13 -15.47
N GLU A 21 40.99 50.86 -15.66
CA GLU A 21 42.27 50.34 -15.14
C GLU A 21 43.49 51.06 -15.74
N THR A 22 43.38 51.54 -16.97
CA THR A 22 44.50 52.21 -17.67
C THR A 22 44.78 53.58 -17.05
N ALA A 23 43.72 54.34 -16.76
CA ALA A 23 43.78 55.62 -16.07
C ALA A 23 44.25 55.45 -14.60
N LEU A 24 43.84 54.37 -13.94
CA LEU A 24 44.26 54.06 -12.57
C LEU A 24 45.77 53.73 -12.48
N GLU A 25 46.31 52.98 -13.45
CA GLU A 25 47.75 52.66 -13.50
C GLU A 25 48.61 53.88 -13.84
N ALA A 26 48.10 54.77 -14.71
CA ALA A 26 48.76 56.06 -14.98
C ALA A 26 48.86 56.93 -13.71
N ALA A 27 47.81 56.99 -12.90
CA ALA A 27 47.81 57.70 -11.61
C ALA A 27 48.79 57.06 -10.61
N ARG A 28 48.90 55.73 -10.57
CA ARG A 28 49.89 55.02 -9.75
C ARG A 28 51.32 55.38 -10.14
N LEU A 29 51.63 55.40 -11.43
CA LEU A 29 52.98 55.67 -11.94
C LEU A 29 53.44 57.11 -11.63
N ALA A 30 52.54 58.09 -11.76
CA ALA A 30 52.82 59.49 -11.43
C ALA A 30 53.12 59.70 -9.93
N ALA A 31 52.41 58.96 -9.06
CA ALA A 31 52.55 59.07 -7.61
C ALA A 31 53.73 58.24 -7.06
N LEU A 32 53.83 56.96 -7.44
CA LEU A 32 54.66 55.93 -6.81
C LEU A 32 55.70 55.29 -7.73
N GLY A 33 55.78 55.73 -9.00
CA GLY A 33 56.81 55.27 -9.94
C GLY A 33 58.22 55.71 -9.56
N LYS A 34 59.24 55.23 -10.30
CA LYS A 34 60.67 55.52 -10.02
C LYS A 34 61.01 57.03 -10.03
N LYS A 35 60.29 57.83 -10.83
CA LYS A 35 60.40 59.30 -10.89
C LYS A 35 59.14 60.01 -10.35
N GLY A 36 58.30 59.27 -9.62
CA GLY A 36 57.03 59.75 -9.10
C GLY A 36 57.18 60.71 -7.92
N ALA A 37 56.18 61.56 -7.71
CA ALA A 37 56.27 62.68 -6.77
C ALA A 37 56.50 62.24 -5.31
N ILE A 38 55.83 61.17 -4.84
CA ILE A 38 55.98 60.64 -3.47
C ILE A 38 57.32 59.91 -3.32
N SER A 39 57.74 59.18 -4.36
CA SER A 39 59.06 58.51 -4.41
C SER A 39 60.23 59.51 -4.37
N ALA A 40 60.09 60.65 -5.05
CA ALA A 40 61.07 61.72 -5.03
C ALA A 40 61.21 62.36 -3.64
N LEU A 41 60.10 62.51 -2.90
CA LEU A 41 60.09 62.97 -1.51
C LEU A 41 60.79 61.98 -0.56
N LEU A 42 60.51 60.69 -0.67
CA LEU A 42 61.18 59.64 0.13
C LEU A 42 62.70 59.65 -0.05
N ALA A 43 63.21 59.95 -1.25
CA ALA A 43 64.64 60.01 -1.52
C ALA A 43 65.36 61.16 -0.79
N THR A 44 64.65 62.24 -0.45
CA THR A 44 65.25 63.39 0.25
C THR A 44 65.51 63.13 1.74
N LEU A 45 64.80 62.17 2.35
CA LEU A 45 65.01 61.75 3.74
C LEU A 45 66.48 61.37 3.97
N GLY A 46 67.12 60.71 3.00
CA GLY A 46 68.53 60.27 3.02
C GLY A 46 69.61 61.36 3.19
N LYS A 47 69.27 62.66 3.16
CA LYS A 47 70.21 63.77 3.43
C LYS A 47 69.89 64.57 4.70
N MET A 48 68.81 64.24 5.41
CA MET A 48 68.36 64.95 6.62
C MET A 48 69.04 64.43 7.89
N SER A 49 69.17 65.28 8.91
CA SER A 49 69.75 64.89 10.21
C SER A 49 68.84 63.91 10.98
N PRO A 50 69.38 63.15 11.97
CA PRO A 50 68.63 62.07 12.64
C PRO A 50 67.31 62.49 13.30
N GLU A 51 67.25 63.65 13.99
CA GLU A 51 66.00 64.18 14.53
C GLU A 51 65.00 64.60 13.43
N GLN A 52 65.44 65.28 12.36
CA GLN A 52 64.58 65.72 11.25
C GLN A 52 64.01 64.53 10.45
N ARG A 53 64.77 63.46 10.28
CA ARG A 53 64.30 62.22 9.63
C ARG A 53 63.12 61.58 10.34
N LYS A 54 63.09 61.65 11.68
CA LYS A 54 62.11 60.91 12.48
C LYS A 54 60.69 61.49 12.30
N THR A 55 60.57 62.82 12.17
CA THR A 55 59.29 63.52 11.97
C THR A 55 58.85 63.58 10.50
N GLU A 56 59.73 63.99 9.58
CA GLU A 56 59.38 64.09 8.16
C GLU A 56 59.22 62.71 7.50
N GLY A 57 60.00 61.71 7.93
CA GLY A 57 59.92 60.34 7.40
C GLY A 57 58.59 59.66 7.71
N ALA A 58 57.99 59.95 8.87
CA ALA A 58 56.69 59.40 9.23
C ALA A 58 55.57 59.96 8.33
N ARG A 59 55.58 61.28 8.05
CA ARG A 59 54.54 61.93 7.23
C ARG A 59 54.56 61.46 5.77
N ILE A 60 55.75 61.31 5.18
CA ILE A 60 55.87 60.86 3.78
C ILE A 60 55.44 59.39 3.62
N ASN A 61 55.76 58.53 4.60
CA ASN A 61 55.32 57.13 4.55
C ASN A 61 53.80 56.97 4.74
N ALA A 62 53.18 57.80 5.59
CA ALA A 62 51.72 57.82 5.74
C ALA A 62 51.00 58.23 4.44
N LEU A 63 51.54 59.21 3.71
CA LEU A 63 51.04 59.60 2.38
C LEU A 63 51.12 58.43 1.38
N LYS A 64 52.25 57.70 1.36
CA LYS A 64 52.42 56.53 0.50
C LYS A 64 51.39 55.43 0.81
N GLU A 65 51.14 55.15 2.08
CA GLU A 65 50.13 54.16 2.47
C GLU A 65 48.72 54.55 2.02
N LYS A 66 48.31 55.80 2.23
CA LYS A 66 46.99 56.28 1.79
C LYS A 66 46.81 56.20 0.28
N ALA A 67 47.84 56.54 -0.50
CA ALA A 67 47.80 56.41 -1.95
C ALA A 67 47.65 54.94 -2.40
N ASN A 68 48.35 54.00 -1.75
CA ASN A 68 48.21 52.58 -2.03
C ASN A 68 46.82 52.04 -1.67
N LEU A 69 46.27 52.43 -0.52
CA LEU A 69 44.92 52.04 -0.10
C LEU A 69 43.84 52.57 -1.07
N ALA A 70 43.96 53.83 -1.50
CA ALA A 70 43.03 54.41 -2.46
C ALA A 70 43.11 53.74 -3.85
N LEU A 71 44.32 53.38 -4.30
CA LEU A 71 44.52 52.64 -5.55
C LEU A 71 43.90 51.24 -5.48
N ALA A 72 44.12 50.52 -4.38
CA ALA A 72 43.55 49.19 -4.18
C ALA A 72 42.02 49.23 -4.19
N ALA A 73 41.42 50.13 -3.39
CA ALA A 73 39.96 50.29 -3.32
C ALA A 73 39.33 50.65 -4.68
N LYS A 74 39.98 51.53 -5.46
CA LYS A 74 39.45 51.92 -6.78
C LYS A 74 39.59 50.82 -7.83
N ARG A 75 40.61 49.96 -7.71
CA ARG A 75 40.77 48.78 -8.57
C ARG A 75 39.67 47.77 -8.31
N ASP A 76 39.41 47.45 -7.04
CA ASP A 76 38.37 46.50 -6.66
C ASP A 76 36.97 46.98 -7.13
N GLU A 77 36.69 48.29 -7.03
CA GLU A 77 35.45 48.90 -7.56
C GLU A 77 35.28 48.71 -9.08
N LEU A 78 36.36 48.87 -9.86
CA LEU A 78 36.33 48.71 -11.31
C LEU A 78 36.22 47.23 -11.73
N GLU A 79 36.89 46.32 -11.01
CA GLU A 79 36.79 44.87 -11.22
C GLU A 79 35.36 44.37 -10.94
N GLU A 80 34.75 44.81 -9.83
CA GLU A 80 33.38 44.42 -9.46
C GLU A 80 32.35 44.93 -10.46
N LYS A 81 32.51 46.17 -10.95
CA LYS A 81 31.62 46.74 -11.98
C LYS A 81 31.73 46.02 -13.33
N THR A 82 32.94 45.56 -13.69
CA THR A 82 33.19 44.77 -14.90
C THR A 82 32.61 43.36 -14.77
N LEU A 83 32.76 42.72 -13.61
CA LEU A 83 32.18 41.42 -13.31
C LEU A 83 30.64 41.47 -13.34
N ALA A 84 30.02 42.50 -12.77
CA ALA A 84 28.57 42.67 -12.78
C ALA A 84 28.00 42.84 -14.20
N LEU A 85 28.67 43.62 -15.06
CA LEU A 85 28.28 43.77 -16.47
C LEU A 85 28.41 42.45 -17.23
N ARG A 86 29.47 41.68 -16.95
CA ARG A 86 29.72 40.37 -17.56
C ARG A 86 28.69 39.32 -17.14
N LEU A 87 28.37 39.24 -15.85
CA LEU A 87 27.32 38.36 -15.31
C LEU A 87 25.94 38.68 -15.88
N THR A 88 25.65 39.97 -16.12
CA THR A 88 24.37 40.39 -16.74
C THR A 88 24.31 40.01 -18.22
N ALA A 89 25.44 40.06 -18.93
CA ALA A 89 25.53 39.67 -20.34
C ALA A 89 25.57 38.14 -20.55
N GLU A 90 26.03 37.37 -19.55
CA GLU A 90 26.12 35.90 -19.56
C GLU A 90 24.84 35.19 -19.08
N ALA A 91 23.76 35.94 -18.81
CA ALA A 91 22.48 35.36 -18.42
C ALA A 91 21.82 34.59 -19.59
N VAL A 92 21.56 33.30 -19.40
CA VAL A 92 20.88 32.42 -20.36
C VAL A 92 19.48 32.10 -19.86
N ASP A 93 18.48 32.12 -20.74
CA ASP A 93 17.12 31.69 -20.43
C ASP A 93 17.05 30.16 -20.27
N VAL A 94 17.05 29.71 -19.02
CA VAL A 94 16.99 28.29 -18.62
C VAL A 94 15.62 27.65 -18.85
N THR A 95 14.62 28.40 -19.34
CA THR A 95 13.30 27.85 -19.67
C THR A 95 13.20 27.36 -21.12
N LEU A 96 14.27 27.51 -21.90
CA LEU A 96 14.35 26.92 -23.23
C LEU A 96 14.44 25.37 -23.16
N PRO A 97 13.72 24.63 -24.03
CA PRO A 97 13.63 23.17 -23.94
C PRO A 97 14.94 22.44 -24.27
N ALA A 98 15.12 21.27 -23.64
CA ALA A 98 16.30 20.41 -23.80
C ALA A 98 16.33 19.64 -25.13
N LYS A 99 17.52 19.19 -25.55
CA LYS A 99 17.68 18.31 -26.73
C LYS A 99 17.11 16.89 -26.46
N PRO A 100 16.60 16.17 -27.48
CA PRO A 100 16.10 14.79 -27.34
C PRO A 100 17.15 13.81 -26.79
N ASN A 101 16.73 12.76 -26.06
CA ASN A 101 17.59 11.83 -25.32
C ASN A 101 17.88 10.50 -26.06
N GLY A 102 18.86 9.73 -25.60
CA GLY A 102 19.34 8.49 -26.25
C GLY A 102 18.39 7.27 -26.21
N LEU A 103 17.26 7.35 -25.51
CA LEU A 103 16.20 6.32 -25.57
C LEU A 103 15.46 6.38 -26.92
N ASP A 104 15.49 7.54 -27.58
CA ASP A 104 14.88 7.72 -28.90
C ASP A 104 15.74 7.10 -30.02
N SER A 105 17.07 7.00 -29.81
CA SER A 105 18.03 6.59 -30.86
C SER A 105 18.72 5.23 -30.67
N GLY A 106 18.71 4.60 -29.48
CA GLY A 106 19.36 3.29 -29.27
C GLY A 106 18.53 2.08 -29.76
N ARG A 107 19.19 1.02 -30.26
CA ARG A 107 18.55 -0.19 -30.82
C ARG A 107 19.32 -1.50 -30.52
N ILE A 108 18.62 -2.59 -30.21
CA ILE A 108 19.09 -3.99 -30.03
C ILE A 108 18.95 -4.76 -31.34
N HIS A 109 19.92 -5.61 -31.66
CA HIS A 109 19.98 -6.30 -32.94
C HIS A 109 18.93 -7.41 -33.08
N PRO A 110 18.25 -7.56 -34.24
CA PRO A 110 17.19 -8.55 -34.41
C PRO A 110 17.58 -10.01 -34.18
N ILE A 111 18.82 -10.38 -34.51
CA ILE A 111 19.31 -11.75 -34.26
C ILE A 111 19.35 -12.07 -32.77
N SER A 112 19.74 -11.12 -31.93
CA SER A 112 19.74 -11.29 -30.48
C SER A 112 18.31 -11.51 -29.96
N GLN A 113 17.37 -10.69 -30.44
CA GLN A 113 15.96 -10.81 -30.07
C GLN A 113 15.38 -12.19 -30.45
N VAL A 114 15.64 -12.64 -31.69
CA VAL A 114 15.12 -13.93 -32.18
C VAL A 114 15.76 -15.09 -31.44
N LEU A 115 17.06 -15.05 -31.16
CA LEU A 115 17.72 -16.12 -30.42
C LEU A 115 17.14 -16.29 -29.01
N GLU A 116 16.87 -15.19 -28.32
CA GLU A 116 16.22 -15.21 -27.01
C GLU A 116 14.80 -15.79 -27.10
N GLU A 117 14.02 -15.36 -28.09
CA GLU A 117 12.66 -15.85 -28.32
C GLU A 117 12.62 -17.36 -28.63
N LEU A 118 13.47 -17.83 -29.55
CA LEU A 118 13.57 -19.25 -29.91
C LEU A 118 13.96 -20.12 -28.72
N THR A 119 14.90 -19.63 -27.91
CA THR A 119 15.34 -20.32 -26.70
C THR A 119 14.18 -20.46 -25.72
N ALA A 120 13.40 -19.40 -25.51
CA ALA A 120 12.22 -19.43 -24.65
C ALA A 120 11.16 -20.43 -25.15
N ILE A 121 10.88 -20.44 -26.46
CA ILE A 121 9.88 -21.34 -27.07
C ILE A 121 10.27 -22.82 -26.89
N PHE A 122 11.51 -23.17 -27.20
CA PHE A 122 11.98 -24.56 -27.08
C PHE A 122 12.14 -24.99 -25.62
N ALA A 123 12.52 -24.07 -24.72
CA ALA A 123 12.53 -24.33 -23.29
C ALA A 123 11.12 -24.65 -22.76
N ASP A 124 10.09 -23.93 -23.20
CA ASP A 124 8.69 -24.24 -22.86
C ASP A 124 8.25 -25.62 -23.40
N MET A 125 8.89 -26.15 -24.46
CA MET A 125 8.69 -27.52 -24.98
C MET A 125 9.58 -28.59 -24.32
N GLY A 126 10.33 -28.22 -23.29
CA GLY A 126 11.20 -29.12 -22.52
C GLY A 126 12.56 -29.40 -23.16
N PHE A 127 12.99 -28.57 -24.10
CA PHE A 127 14.35 -28.61 -24.62
C PHE A 127 15.27 -27.77 -23.76
N SER A 128 16.35 -28.35 -23.27
CA SER A 128 17.43 -27.59 -22.64
C SER A 128 18.41 -27.08 -23.70
N VAL A 129 19.03 -25.93 -23.45
CA VAL A 129 20.08 -25.41 -24.32
C VAL A 129 21.38 -26.17 -24.07
N ALA A 130 21.93 -26.79 -25.11
CA ALA A 130 23.27 -27.35 -25.10
C ALA A 130 24.20 -26.46 -25.92
N GLU A 131 25.32 -26.07 -25.32
CA GLU A 131 26.35 -25.30 -25.99
C GLU A 131 27.62 -26.14 -26.14
N GLY A 132 28.38 -25.85 -27.18
CA GLY A 132 29.68 -26.43 -27.39
C GLY A 132 30.60 -25.45 -28.09
N PRO A 133 31.89 -25.79 -28.19
CA PRO A 133 32.89 -24.89 -28.74
C PRO A 133 32.64 -24.61 -30.23
N ASP A 134 32.99 -23.39 -30.67
CA ASP A 134 33.01 -23.03 -32.09
C ASP A 134 34.14 -23.77 -32.84
N ILE A 135 35.21 -24.15 -32.13
CA ILE A 135 36.30 -24.99 -32.64
C ILE A 135 36.08 -26.43 -32.19
N GLU A 136 35.92 -27.32 -33.15
CA GLU A 136 35.68 -28.74 -32.91
C GLU A 136 36.78 -29.65 -33.46
N THR A 137 36.80 -30.90 -33.00
CA THR A 137 37.60 -31.94 -33.66
C THR A 137 36.84 -32.57 -34.81
N ASP A 138 37.55 -33.07 -35.82
CA ASP A 138 36.97 -33.84 -36.94
C ASP A 138 36.09 -35.01 -36.47
N ASP A 139 36.46 -35.67 -35.37
CA ASP A 139 35.72 -36.80 -34.80
C ASP A 139 34.31 -36.41 -34.33
N TYR A 140 34.18 -35.40 -33.47
CA TYR A 140 32.88 -34.90 -33.02
C TYR A 140 32.07 -34.22 -34.14
N ASN A 141 32.73 -33.48 -35.04
CA ASN A 141 32.01 -32.74 -36.09
C ASN A 141 31.51 -33.61 -37.24
N PHE A 142 32.17 -34.74 -37.51
CA PHE A 142 31.81 -35.57 -38.64
C PHE A 142 31.76 -37.06 -38.32
N THR A 143 32.80 -37.65 -37.71
CA THR A 143 32.92 -39.13 -37.61
C THR A 143 31.78 -39.71 -36.78
N LYS A 144 31.55 -39.15 -35.60
CA LYS A 144 30.48 -39.60 -34.70
C LYS A 144 29.09 -39.34 -35.26
N LEU A 145 28.95 -38.37 -36.16
CA LEU A 145 27.73 -38.06 -36.92
C LEU A 145 27.58 -38.90 -38.19
N ASN A 146 28.34 -40.00 -38.33
CA ASN A 146 28.18 -40.97 -39.41
C ASN A 146 28.52 -40.41 -40.81
N PHE A 147 29.39 -39.40 -40.89
CA PHE A 147 29.95 -38.94 -42.16
C PHE A 147 31.08 -39.87 -42.63
N PRO A 148 31.06 -40.34 -43.90
CA PRO A 148 32.16 -41.12 -44.47
C PRO A 148 33.47 -40.31 -44.55
N GLU A 149 34.64 -40.98 -44.45
CA GLU A 149 35.95 -40.31 -44.47
C GLU A 149 36.21 -39.46 -45.73
N GLY A 150 35.69 -39.89 -46.90
CA GLY A 150 35.80 -39.15 -48.17
C GLY A 150 34.59 -38.26 -48.51
N HIS A 151 33.75 -37.90 -47.53
CA HIS A 151 32.58 -37.06 -47.76
C HIS A 151 33.00 -35.61 -48.12
N PRO A 152 32.42 -34.95 -49.15
CA PRO A 152 32.83 -33.62 -49.60
C PRO A 152 32.90 -32.57 -48.47
N ALA A 153 31.91 -32.59 -47.56
CA ALA A 153 31.88 -31.69 -46.40
C ALA A 153 33.12 -31.78 -45.47
N ARG A 154 33.96 -32.81 -45.57
CA ARG A 154 35.22 -32.94 -44.81
C ARG A 154 36.43 -32.33 -45.51
N GLU A 155 36.28 -31.93 -46.76
CA GLU A 155 37.34 -31.37 -47.58
C GLU A 155 37.59 -29.90 -47.25
N MET A 156 38.82 -29.43 -47.49
CA MET A 156 39.21 -28.03 -47.23
C MET A 156 38.44 -27.01 -48.07
N GLN A 157 37.77 -27.46 -49.14
CA GLN A 157 36.91 -26.60 -49.96
C GLN A 157 35.67 -26.14 -49.18
N ASP A 158 35.06 -27.00 -48.37
CA ASP A 158 33.76 -26.75 -47.74
C ASP A 158 33.89 -26.41 -46.24
N THR A 159 34.99 -26.83 -45.60
CA THR A 159 35.23 -26.69 -44.14
C THR A 159 36.51 -25.95 -43.80
N PHE A 160 36.43 -25.04 -42.82
CA PHE A 160 37.58 -24.34 -42.26
C PHE A 160 38.35 -25.19 -41.24
N PHE A 161 39.56 -25.62 -41.58
CA PHE A 161 40.47 -26.32 -40.67
C PHE A 161 41.49 -25.39 -40.01
N LEU A 162 41.83 -25.65 -38.75
CA LEU A 162 42.92 -24.96 -38.04
C LEU A 162 44.26 -25.59 -38.38
N ALA A 163 45.34 -24.80 -38.23
CA ALA A 163 46.70 -25.31 -38.41
C ALA A 163 47.01 -26.46 -37.43
N PRO A 164 47.80 -27.49 -37.83
CA PRO A 164 48.00 -28.69 -37.02
C PRO A 164 48.64 -28.38 -35.66
N SER A 165 48.06 -28.91 -34.58
CA SER A 165 48.55 -28.79 -33.19
C SER A 165 48.19 -30.05 -32.40
N GLY A 166 49.14 -30.97 -32.27
CA GLY A 166 48.92 -32.30 -31.66
C GLY A 166 48.37 -33.34 -32.64
N GLU A 167 47.94 -34.50 -32.12
CA GLU A 167 47.51 -35.65 -32.93
C GLU A 167 46.06 -35.55 -33.45
N GLU A 168 45.22 -34.66 -32.90
CA GLU A 168 43.82 -34.48 -33.31
C GLU A 168 43.61 -33.29 -34.26
N LYS A 169 42.92 -33.52 -35.38
CA LYS A 169 42.59 -32.49 -36.40
C LYS A 169 41.43 -31.61 -35.92
N LYS A 170 41.63 -30.28 -35.87
CA LYS A 170 40.63 -29.29 -35.41
C LYS A 170 40.10 -28.39 -36.54
N LEU A 171 38.85 -27.97 -36.43
CA LEU A 171 38.11 -27.18 -37.43
C LEU A 171 37.10 -26.23 -36.78
N LEU A 172 36.59 -25.25 -37.52
CA LEU A 172 35.42 -24.47 -37.08
C LEU A 172 34.15 -25.24 -37.41
N ARG A 173 33.25 -25.39 -36.43
CA ARG A 173 32.07 -26.24 -36.56
C ARG A 173 31.19 -25.79 -37.73
N THR A 174 30.78 -26.75 -38.54
CA THR A 174 29.98 -26.48 -39.76
C THR A 174 28.48 -26.52 -39.51
N HIS A 175 28.07 -27.05 -38.35
CA HIS A 175 26.72 -27.13 -37.83
C HIS A 175 26.80 -27.27 -36.30
N THR A 176 25.67 -27.17 -35.60
CA THR A 176 25.66 -27.30 -34.12
C THR A 176 25.41 -28.74 -33.65
N SER A 177 25.19 -29.70 -34.55
CA SER A 177 25.10 -31.14 -34.24
C SER A 177 26.29 -31.78 -33.51
N PRO A 178 27.55 -31.28 -33.57
CA PRO A 178 28.62 -31.85 -32.75
C PRO A 178 28.31 -31.71 -31.25
N VAL A 179 27.56 -30.65 -30.89
CA VAL A 179 27.05 -30.45 -29.54
C VAL A 179 26.06 -31.55 -29.17
N GLN A 180 25.19 -31.98 -30.09
CA GLN A 180 24.28 -33.12 -29.87
C GLN A 180 25.04 -34.42 -29.60
N VAL A 181 26.11 -34.70 -30.34
CA VAL A 181 26.98 -35.86 -30.10
C VAL A 181 27.62 -35.78 -28.71
N ARG A 182 28.16 -34.63 -28.36
CA ARG A 182 28.75 -34.42 -27.03
C ARG A 182 27.72 -34.65 -25.94
N THR A 183 26.50 -34.16 -26.13
CA THR A 183 25.38 -34.42 -25.22
C THR A 183 25.10 -35.92 -25.12
N MET A 184 24.93 -36.64 -26.24
CA MET A 184 24.66 -38.09 -26.22
C MET A 184 25.78 -38.95 -25.61
N LEU A 185 27.04 -38.52 -25.72
CA LEU A 185 28.16 -39.23 -25.09
C LEU A 185 28.25 -38.97 -23.59
N LYS A 186 27.89 -37.75 -23.19
CA LYS A 186 27.97 -37.31 -21.81
C LYS A 186 26.76 -37.77 -21.01
N GLU A 187 25.59 -37.81 -21.65
CA GLU A 187 24.30 -37.97 -21.01
C GLU A 187 23.63 -39.25 -21.52
N LYS A 188 22.83 -39.86 -20.66
CA LYS A 188 22.06 -41.05 -21.03
C LYS A 188 20.63 -40.64 -21.38
N PRO A 189 19.98 -41.28 -22.38
CA PRO A 189 18.58 -41.04 -22.70
C PRO A 189 17.65 -41.21 -21.48
N PRO A 190 16.54 -40.45 -21.39
CA PRO A 190 16.02 -39.53 -22.41
C PRO A 190 16.78 -38.20 -22.50
N ILE A 191 17.13 -37.77 -23.71
CA ILE A 191 17.79 -36.48 -24.01
C ILE A 191 16.83 -35.63 -24.82
N ARG A 192 16.72 -34.33 -24.50
CA ARG A 192 15.97 -33.34 -25.28
C ARG A 192 16.69 -31.99 -25.20
N VAL A 193 17.42 -31.62 -26.24
CA VAL A 193 18.25 -30.39 -26.27
C VAL A 193 18.09 -29.59 -27.54
N ILE A 194 18.21 -28.26 -27.45
CA ILE A 194 18.47 -27.37 -28.58
C ILE A 194 19.90 -26.84 -28.51
N CYS A 195 20.55 -26.71 -29.66
CA CYS A 195 21.94 -26.31 -29.77
C CYS A 195 22.04 -25.03 -30.62
N PRO A 196 21.74 -23.85 -30.05
CA PRO A 196 21.95 -22.58 -30.74
C PRO A 196 23.44 -22.25 -30.81
N GLY A 197 23.87 -21.67 -31.91
CA GLY A 197 25.26 -21.25 -32.05
C GLY A 197 25.62 -20.74 -33.43
N ARG A 198 26.81 -20.17 -33.52
CA ARG A 198 27.41 -19.78 -34.79
C ARG A 198 28.01 -20.99 -35.48
N VAL A 199 27.86 -21.02 -36.80
CA VAL A 199 28.39 -22.06 -37.66
C VAL A 199 29.13 -21.45 -38.83
N TYR A 200 30.10 -22.19 -39.37
CA TYR A 200 31.08 -21.69 -40.32
C TYR A 200 31.18 -22.61 -41.52
N ARG A 201 31.05 -22.05 -42.73
CA ARG A 201 31.16 -22.79 -43.99
C ARG A 201 31.85 -21.93 -45.03
N CYS A 202 32.54 -22.56 -45.98
CA CYS A 202 33.26 -21.84 -47.04
C CYS A 202 32.33 -21.33 -48.18
N ASP A 203 31.12 -20.85 -47.84
CA ASP A 203 30.10 -20.40 -48.80
C ASP A 203 29.83 -18.88 -48.66
N PHE A 204 29.68 -18.16 -49.78
CA PHE A 204 29.44 -16.70 -49.78
C PHE A 204 28.56 -16.23 -50.95
N ASP A 205 27.30 -15.88 -50.68
CA ASP A 205 26.36 -15.21 -51.60
C ASP A 205 25.31 -14.35 -50.85
N GLN A 206 24.19 -13.96 -51.50
CA GLN A 206 23.14 -13.12 -50.89
C GLN A 206 22.30 -13.84 -49.82
N THR A 207 22.28 -15.17 -49.85
CA THR A 207 21.52 -16.05 -48.97
C THR A 207 22.41 -16.93 -48.08
N HIS A 208 23.71 -16.98 -48.36
CA HIS A 208 24.71 -17.74 -47.62
C HIS A 208 25.85 -16.83 -47.18
N THR A 209 26.18 -16.83 -45.90
CA THR A 209 27.38 -16.18 -45.37
C THR A 209 28.32 -17.21 -44.76
N PRO A 210 29.63 -16.93 -44.72
CA PRO A 210 30.63 -17.85 -44.21
C PRO A 210 30.55 -18.01 -42.68
N MET A 211 29.75 -17.15 -42.04
CA MET A 211 29.35 -17.24 -40.65
C MET A 211 27.88 -16.84 -40.54
N PHE A 212 27.08 -17.69 -39.91
CA PHE A 212 25.67 -17.44 -39.59
C PHE A 212 25.28 -18.19 -38.31
N HIS A 213 24.06 -17.98 -37.82
CA HIS A 213 23.54 -18.57 -36.60
C HIS A 213 22.53 -19.66 -36.92
N GLN A 214 22.65 -20.78 -36.22
CA GLN A 214 21.76 -21.92 -36.38
C GLN A 214 21.35 -22.44 -35.01
N ILE A 215 20.15 -23.03 -34.95
CA ILE A 215 19.69 -23.80 -33.81
C ILE A 215 19.28 -25.20 -34.26
N GLU A 216 19.76 -26.21 -33.54
CA GLU A 216 19.42 -27.60 -33.83
C GLU A 216 18.86 -28.34 -32.61
N GLY A 217 17.72 -28.99 -32.78
CA GLY A 217 17.12 -29.82 -31.74
C GLY A 217 17.52 -31.29 -31.86
N LEU A 218 17.66 -31.97 -30.73
CA LEU A 218 17.87 -33.41 -30.60
C LEU A 218 16.94 -33.95 -29.51
N VAL A 219 16.24 -35.04 -29.81
CA VAL A 219 15.53 -35.85 -28.81
C VAL A 219 15.95 -37.29 -28.98
N ILE A 220 16.39 -37.97 -27.91
CA ILE A 220 16.69 -39.40 -27.91
C ILE A 220 16.04 -40.04 -26.70
N ASP A 221 15.19 -41.04 -26.88
CA ASP A 221 14.61 -41.87 -25.83
C ASP A 221 14.12 -43.21 -26.41
N GLU A 222 13.42 -44.04 -25.64
CA GLU A 222 13.02 -45.38 -26.11
C GLU A 222 11.80 -45.35 -27.04
N THR A 223 11.05 -44.25 -27.06
CA THR A 223 9.67 -44.16 -27.57
C THR A 223 9.45 -43.07 -28.63
N THR A 224 10.35 -42.11 -28.75
CA THR A 224 10.20 -40.95 -29.63
C THR A 224 10.23 -41.37 -31.10
N HIS A 225 9.38 -40.73 -31.91
CA HIS A 225 9.17 -41.07 -33.30
C HIS A 225 8.79 -39.81 -34.10
N LEU A 226 8.69 -39.93 -35.44
CA LEU A 226 8.42 -38.80 -36.33
C LEU A 226 7.16 -37.97 -35.99
N GLY A 227 6.11 -38.58 -35.45
CA GLY A 227 4.94 -37.84 -34.96
C GLY A 227 5.28 -36.80 -33.87
N HIS A 228 6.22 -37.11 -32.98
CA HIS A 228 6.69 -36.18 -31.95
C HIS A 228 7.53 -35.05 -32.56
N LEU A 229 8.40 -35.37 -33.53
CA LEU A 229 9.15 -34.38 -34.30
C LEU A 229 8.19 -33.40 -34.99
N LYS A 230 7.17 -33.93 -35.66
CA LYS A 230 6.18 -33.11 -36.35
C LYS A 230 5.46 -32.16 -35.39
N TRP A 231 5.02 -32.65 -34.23
CA TRP A 231 4.37 -31.81 -33.23
C TRP A 231 5.29 -30.70 -32.70
N VAL A 232 6.55 -31.02 -32.40
CA VAL A 232 7.54 -30.02 -31.93
C VAL A 232 7.72 -28.92 -32.97
N LEU A 233 7.86 -29.28 -34.25
CA LEU A 233 8.03 -28.32 -35.32
C LEU A 233 6.76 -27.48 -35.59
N GLU A 234 5.58 -28.08 -35.46
CA GLU A 234 4.30 -27.37 -35.59
C GLU A 234 4.12 -26.33 -34.47
N GLU A 235 4.32 -26.71 -33.21
CA GLU A 235 4.17 -25.77 -32.08
C GLU A 235 5.27 -24.72 -32.05
N PHE A 236 6.51 -25.10 -32.39
CA PHE A 236 7.60 -24.15 -32.58
C PHE A 236 7.23 -23.06 -33.59
N LEU A 237 6.92 -23.44 -34.83
CA LEU A 237 6.69 -22.48 -35.91
C LEU A 237 5.42 -21.66 -35.68
N LYS A 238 4.38 -22.27 -35.12
CA LYS A 238 3.14 -21.59 -34.73
C LYS A 238 3.39 -20.51 -33.69
N THR A 239 4.17 -20.82 -32.66
CA THR A 239 4.46 -19.89 -31.56
C THR A 239 5.38 -18.78 -32.04
N PHE A 240 6.47 -19.12 -32.75
CA PHE A 240 7.47 -18.15 -33.19
C PHE A 240 6.94 -17.14 -34.21
N PHE A 241 6.09 -17.57 -35.14
CA PHE A 241 5.44 -16.66 -36.10
C PHE A 241 4.13 -16.04 -35.56
N GLU A 242 3.76 -16.32 -34.30
CA GLU A 242 2.59 -15.77 -33.61
C GLU A 242 1.27 -15.99 -34.37
N VAL A 243 1.11 -17.16 -34.98
CA VAL A 243 -0.07 -17.53 -35.76
C VAL A 243 -0.92 -18.57 -35.05
N LYS A 244 -2.23 -18.59 -35.34
CA LYS A 244 -3.17 -19.53 -34.71
C LYS A 244 -2.89 -21.01 -35.05
N GLY A 245 -2.21 -21.25 -36.17
CA GLY A 245 -1.78 -22.58 -36.62
C GLY A 245 -0.94 -22.50 -37.89
N VAL A 246 -0.15 -23.55 -38.13
CA VAL A 246 0.69 -23.70 -39.33
C VAL A 246 0.36 -25.02 -40.02
N LYS A 247 0.46 -25.05 -41.35
CA LYS A 247 0.43 -26.30 -42.13
C LYS A 247 1.83 -26.63 -42.59
N LEU A 248 2.32 -27.82 -42.25
CA LEU A 248 3.63 -28.31 -42.63
C LEU A 248 3.53 -29.39 -43.71
N ARG A 249 4.49 -29.38 -44.63
CA ARG A 249 4.69 -30.40 -45.66
C ARG A 249 6.10 -30.97 -45.52
N PHE A 250 6.17 -32.27 -45.24
CA PHE A 250 7.42 -33.01 -45.08
C PHE A 250 7.77 -33.70 -46.40
N ARG A 251 8.98 -33.47 -46.92
CA ARG A 251 9.50 -34.08 -48.15
C ARG A 251 10.70 -34.97 -47.81
N PRO A 252 10.80 -36.22 -48.31
CA PRO A 252 11.98 -37.05 -48.10
C PRO A 252 13.24 -36.35 -48.62
N SER A 253 14.33 -36.39 -47.84
CA SER A 253 15.67 -35.90 -48.20
C SER A 253 16.72 -36.87 -47.65
N PHE A 254 18.00 -36.52 -47.67
CA PHE A 254 19.07 -37.36 -47.11
C PHE A 254 20.08 -36.52 -46.32
N PHE A 255 20.22 -36.83 -45.03
CA PHE A 255 21.26 -36.27 -44.16
C PHE A 255 22.04 -37.40 -43.48
N PRO A 256 23.38 -37.42 -43.49
CA PRO A 256 24.17 -38.56 -43.00
C PRO A 256 23.89 -39.01 -41.54
N PHE A 257 23.40 -38.09 -40.70
CA PHE A 257 23.13 -38.32 -39.29
C PHE A 257 21.66 -38.57 -38.94
N THR A 258 20.74 -38.56 -39.92
CA THR A 258 19.33 -38.96 -39.70
C THR A 258 18.83 -39.96 -40.74
N GLU A 259 17.92 -40.85 -40.36
CA GLU A 259 17.20 -41.75 -41.26
C GLU A 259 15.89 -42.27 -40.61
N PRO A 260 14.70 -42.08 -41.23
CA PRO A 260 14.47 -41.35 -42.47
C PRO A 260 14.65 -39.82 -42.29
N SER A 261 15.28 -39.19 -43.27
CA SER A 261 15.51 -37.73 -43.35
C SER A 261 14.45 -37.02 -44.16
N MET A 262 14.14 -35.77 -43.79
CA MET A 262 13.12 -34.95 -44.43
C MET A 262 13.46 -33.47 -44.40
N GLU A 263 13.02 -32.74 -45.41
CA GLU A 263 12.91 -31.27 -45.39
C GLU A 263 11.47 -30.87 -45.07
N VAL A 264 11.32 -29.74 -44.38
CA VAL A 264 10.02 -29.22 -43.97
C VAL A 264 9.74 -27.90 -44.65
N ASP A 265 8.67 -27.91 -45.45
CA ASP A 265 8.09 -26.69 -45.99
C ASP A 265 6.91 -26.25 -45.11
N VAL A 266 6.78 -24.95 -44.86
CA VAL A 266 5.61 -24.35 -44.23
C VAL A 266 4.74 -23.67 -45.28
N GLN A 267 3.42 -23.79 -45.13
CA GLN A 267 2.47 -23.11 -45.99
C GLN A 267 2.59 -21.60 -45.80
N CYS A 268 2.70 -20.89 -46.92
CA CYS A 268 2.77 -19.44 -46.92
C CYS A 268 2.07 -18.83 -48.14
N ARG A 269 1.83 -17.52 -48.07
CA ARG A 269 1.39 -16.71 -49.19
C ARG A 269 2.49 -15.74 -49.55
N ARG A 270 2.93 -15.74 -50.81
CA ARG A 270 3.84 -14.71 -51.32
C ARG A 270 3.04 -13.59 -51.96
N GLN A 271 3.11 -12.39 -51.40
CA GLN A 271 2.45 -11.23 -51.99
C GLN A 271 3.30 -9.97 -51.83
N GLY A 272 3.72 -9.39 -52.95
CA GLY A 272 4.36 -8.07 -52.96
C GLY A 272 5.69 -7.97 -52.19
N GLY A 273 6.44 -9.08 -52.05
CA GLY A 273 7.68 -9.13 -51.27
C GLY A 273 7.50 -9.54 -49.81
N GLU A 274 6.27 -9.69 -49.33
CA GLU A 274 5.93 -10.17 -47.99
C GLU A 274 5.58 -11.67 -48.03
N ILE A 275 5.97 -12.41 -46.99
CA ILE A 275 5.65 -13.84 -46.83
C ILE A 275 4.83 -14.02 -45.57
N ARG A 276 3.59 -14.50 -45.73
CA ARG A 276 2.68 -14.74 -44.59
C ARG A 276 2.50 -16.22 -44.33
N PHE A 277 2.77 -16.64 -43.11
CA PHE A 277 2.71 -18.05 -42.70
C PHE A 277 1.30 -18.44 -42.24
N GLY A 278 0.86 -19.66 -42.57
CA GLY A 278 -0.46 -20.18 -42.20
C GLY A 278 -1.61 -19.78 -43.14
N GLU A 279 -1.32 -18.99 -44.19
CA GLU A 279 -2.26 -18.57 -45.24
C GLU A 279 -1.69 -18.87 -46.64
N GLY A 280 -2.55 -18.93 -47.66
CA GLY A 280 -2.13 -19.11 -49.07
C GLY A 280 -1.89 -20.56 -49.48
N GLU A 281 -1.36 -20.75 -50.68
CA GLU A 281 -1.14 -22.08 -51.30
C GLU A 281 0.34 -22.34 -51.67
N ASP A 282 1.23 -21.37 -51.42
CA ASP A 282 2.66 -21.52 -51.68
C ASP A 282 3.33 -22.28 -50.53
N TRP A 283 4.49 -22.85 -50.82
CA TRP A 283 5.28 -23.61 -49.85
C TRP A 283 6.69 -23.10 -49.81
N MET A 284 7.25 -23.02 -48.60
CA MET A 284 8.61 -22.56 -48.39
C MET A 284 9.35 -23.46 -47.42
N GLU A 285 10.50 -23.94 -47.85
CA GLU A 285 11.42 -24.70 -47.02
C GLU A 285 11.96 -23.83 -45.86
N ILE A 286 11.88 -24.37 -44.66
CA ILE A 286 12.32 -23.71 -43.42
C ILE A 286 13.46 -24.48 -42.75
N LEU A 287 13.42 -25.81 -42.74
CA LEU A 287 14.37 -26.61 -41.97
C LEU A 287 14.52 -28.04 -42.49
N GLY A 288 15.62 -28.69 -42.10
CA GLY A 288 15.87 -30.12 -42.25
C GLY A 288 15.65 -30.86 -40.93
N CYS A 289 15.17 -32.10 -40.99
CA CYS A 289 14.92 -32.93 -39.81
C CYS A 289 14.89 -34.44 -40.13
N GLY A 290 14.85 -35.29 -39.12
CA GLY A 290 14.71 -36.74 -39.30
C GLY A 290 14.91 -37.52 -38.01
N MET A 291 14.70 -38.84 -38.06
CA MET A 291 15.06 -39.70 -36.93
C MET A 291 16.58 -39.86 -36.86
N VAL A 292 17.21 -39.83 -35.69
CA VAL A 292 18.66 -39.98 -35.56
C VAL A 292 19.11 -41.34 -36.05
N HIS A 293 20.13 -41.33 -36.92
CA HIS A 293 20.58 -42.53 -37.61
C HIS A 293 21.17 -43.54 -36.60
N PRO A 294 20.87 -44.85 -36.67
CA PRO A 294 21.32 -45.86 -35.71
C PRO A 294 22.84 -45.89 -35.47
N ASN A 295 23.64 -45.65 -36.50
CA ASN A 295 25.10 -45.55 -36.35
C ASN A 295 25.53 -44.37 -35.49
N VAL A 296 24.84 -43.22 -35.55
CA VAL A 296 25.15 -42.07 -34.70
C VAL A 296 24.93 -42.44 -33.23
N LEU A 297 23.84 -43.15 -32.94
CA LEU A 297 23.57 -43.67 -31.60
C LEU A 297 24.68 -44.63 -31.14
N ARG A 298 25.07 -45.60 -31.98
CA ARG A 298 26.16 -46.54 -31.65
C ARG A 298 27.49 -45.82 -31.42
N ASN A 299 27.80 -44.82 -32.24
CA ASN A 299 29.02 -44.01 -32.11
C ASN A 299 29.04 -43.19 -30.82
N CYS A 300 27.86 -42.92 -30.26
CA CYS A 300 27.67 -42.27 -28.97
C CYS A 300 27.50 -43.28 -27.81
N GLY A 301 27.68 -44.58 -28.05
CA GLY A 301 27.57 -45.61 -27.01
C GLY A 301 26.13 -45.97 -26.63
N LEU A 302 25.15 -45.59 -27.46
CA LEU A 302 23.73 -45.86 -27.25
C LEU A 302 23.26 -47.01 -28.15
N ASN A 303 22.46 -47.93 -27.59
CA ASN A 303 21.95 -49.07 -28.34
C ASN A 303 20.71 -48.66 -29.17
N PRO A 304 20.78 -48.67 -30.51
CA PRO A 304 19.66 -48.24 -31.36
C PRO A 304 18.46 -49.19 -31.36
N GLU A 305 18.60 -50.40 -30.81
CA GLU A 305 17.47 -51.32 -30.61
C GLU A 305 16.63 -50.96 -29.38
N ILE A 306 17.15 -50.09 -28.51
CA ILE A 306 16.51 -49.64 -27.28
C ILE A 306 16.16 -48.16 -27.37
N PHE A 307 17.10 -47.34 -27.85
CA PHE A 307 16.94 -45.89 -27.94
C PHE A 307 16.82 -45.46 -29.39
N GLN A 308 15.93 -44.50 -29.64
CA GLN A 308 15.67 -43.86 -30.92
C GLN A 308 15.34 -42.39 -30.67
N GLY A 309 15.18 -41.60 -31.72
CA GLY A 309 14.97 -40.18 -31.50
C GLY A 309 14.99 -39.37 -32.77
N PHE A 310 14.77 -38.07 -32.68
CA PHE A 310 14.82 -37.19 -33.85
C PHE A 310 15.78 -36.02 -33.66
N ALA A 311 16.22 -35.45 -34.78
CA ALA A 311 16.93 -34.19 -34.81
C ALA A 311 16.33 -33.25 -35.86
N PHE A 312 16.48 -31.95 -35.67
CA PHE A 312 16.09 -30.91 -36.64
C PHE A 312 17.05 -29.72 -36.58
N GLY A 313 17.13 -28.92 -37.64
CA GLY A 313 18.02 -27.77 -37.69
C GLY A 313 17.49 -26.62 -38.54
N VAL A 314 17.55 -25.39 -38.01
CA VAL A 314 17.06 -24.18 -38.69
C VAL A 314 18.00 -22.99 -38.49
N GLY A 315 18.17 -22.18 -39.53
CA GLY A 315 18.97 -20.95 -39.48
C GLY A 315 18.21 -19.81 -38.80
N ILE A 316 18.80 -19.22 -37.78
CA ILE A 316 18.21 -18.13 -36.99
C ILE A 316 18.09 -16.86 -37.83
N ASP A 317 19.13 -16.54 -38.60
CA ASP A 317 19.16 -15.35 -39.44
C ASP A 317 18.07 -15.40 -40.51
N ARG A 318 17.86 -16.59 -41.10
CA ARG A 318 16.76 -16.81 -42.05
C ARG A 318 15.39 -16.69 -41.37
N LEU A 319 15.21 -17.18 -40.15
CA LEU A 319 13.97 -16.98 -39.40
C LEU A 319 13.72 -15.50 -39.08
N ALA A 320 14.75 -14.75 -38.71
CA ALA A 320 14.66 -13.30 -38.51
C ALA A 320 14.30 -12.57 -39.82
N MET A 321 14.92 -12.95 -40.94
CA MET A 321 14.57 -12.40 -42.26
C MET A 321 13.11 -12.66 -42.60
N LEU A 322 12.62 -13.87 -42.32
CA LEU A 322 11.25 -14.25 -42.62
C LEU A 322 10.24 -13.60 -41.69
N LYS A 323 10.54 -13.48 -40.39
CA LYS A 323 9.67 -12.83 -39.40
C LYS A 323 9.59 -11.32 -39.62
N TYR A 324 10.69 -10.69 -40.01
CA TYR A 324 10.79 -9.23 -40.15
C TYR A 324 10.88 -8.72 -41.60
N GLY A 325 10.70 -9.59 -42.59
CA GLY A 325 10.61 -9.22 -44.01
C GLY A 325 11.91 -8.71 -44.64
N MET A 326 13.07 -9.16 -44.17
CA MET A 326 14.37 -8.71 -44.67
C MET A 326 14.81 -9.53 -45.89
N SER A 327 15.44 -8.88 -46.88
CA SER A 327 15.75 -9.49 -48.19
C SER A 327 17.22 -9.84 -48.42
N ASP A 328 18.15 -9.38 -47.58
CA ASP A 328 19.59 -9.63 -47.71
C ASP A 328 20.19 -10.00 -46.34
N LEU A 329 20.79 -11.18 -46.26
CA LEU A 329 21.37 -11.70 -45.02
C LEU A 329 22.65 -10.95 -44.63
N ARG A 330 23.37 -10.36 -45.60
CA ARG A 330 24.63 -9.65 -45.34
C ARG A 330 24.41 -8.39 -44.49
N ALA A 331 23.22 -7.78 -44.60
CA ALA A 331 22.86 -6.56 -43.89
C ALA A 331 22.93 -6.70 -42.35
N PHE A 332 22.69 -7.91 -41.81
CA PHE A 332 22.85 -8.17 -40.37
C PHE A 332 24.28 -7.94 -39.86
N PHE A 333 25.27 -8.03 -40.74
CA PHE A 333 26.69 -7.97 -40.37
C PHE A 333 27.35 -6.65 -40.77
N GLU A 334 26.65 -5.76 -41.49
CA GLU A 334 27.17 -4.48 -41.96
C GLU A 334 27.16 -3.38 -40.88
N ALA A 335 26.33 -3.54 -39.85
CA ALA A 335 26.12 -2.57 -38.77
C ALA A 335 25.73 -1.16 -39.26
N ASP A 336 24.95 -1.07 -40.35
CA ASP A 336 24.40 0.20 -40.85
C ASP A 336 23.37 0.76 -39.85
N SER A 337 23.62 1.98 -39.35
CA SER A 337 22.75 2.60 -38.35
C SER A 337 21.34 2.86 -38.87
N ARG A 338 21.16 3.13 -40.17
CA ARG A 338 19.84 3.33 -40.79
C ARG A 338 19.06 2.02 -40.81
N TRP A 339 19.77 0.89 -40.96
CA TRP A 339 19.17 -0.45 -40.91
C TRP A 339 18.80 -0.82 -39.47
N LEU A 340 19.66 -0.53 -38.49
CA LEU A 340 19.38 -0.73 -37.07
C LEU A 340 18.24 0.16 -36.54
N ASP A 341 18.16 1.40 -37.00
CA ASP A 341 17.05 2.31 -36.69
C ASP A 341 15.72 1.76 -37.18
N HIS A 342 15.73 1.07 -38.33
CA HIS A 342 14.56 0.49 -38.95
C HIS A 342 14.16 -0.86 -38.34
N TYR A 343 15.12 -1.75 -38.06
CA TYR A 343 14.84 -3.13 -37.65
C TYR A 343 15.13 -3.47 -36.18
N GLY A 344 15.91 -2.68 -35.44
CA GLY A 344 16.34 -3.02 -34.08
C GLY A 344 15.34 -2.67 -32.96
N PHE A 345 15.50 -3.32 -31.80
CA PHE A 345 14.56 -3.29 -30.67
C PHE A 345 14.99 -2.33 -29.55
N ARG A 346 14.11 -1.93 -28.63
CA ARG A 346 14.50 -1.04 -27.52
C ARG A 346 15.08 -1.84 -26.34
N PRO A 347 16.00 -1.28 -25.52
CA PRO A 347 16.88 -2.10 -24.67
C PRO A 347 16.33 -2.71 -23.37
N LEU A 348 15.11 -2.41 -22.88
CA LEU A 348 14.67 -2.81 -21.53
C LEU A 348 13.19 -3.24 -21.46
N ASP A 349 12.93 -4.56 -21.54
CA ASP A 349 11.57 -5.12 -21.57
C ASP A 349 11.39 -6.35 -20.62
N ILE A 350 11.76 -6.28 -19.30
CA ILE A 350 11.40 -7.24 -18.20
C ILE A 350 11.17 -6.50 -16.84
N ALA A 351 10.11 -6.86 -16.09
CA ALA A 351 9.72 -6.22 -14.81
C ALA A 351 10.35 -6.83 -13.53
N THR A 352 10.76 -5.98 -12.59
CA THR A 352 11.36 -6.26 -11.26
C THR A 352 10.30 -6.50 -10.17
N LEU A 353 10.70 -7.05 -9.00
CA LEU A 353 9.81 -7.21 -7.83
C LEU A 353 9.17 -5.88 -7.42
N THR A 354 9.94 -4.78 -7.45
CA THR A 354 9.44 -3.44 -7.16
C THR A 354 8.34 -3.05 -8.14
N GLU A 355 8.55 -3.24 -9.45
CA GLU A 355 7.54 -2.94 -10.47
C GLU A 355 6.29 -3.81 -10.32
N ILE A 356 6.43 -5.07 -9.90
CA ILE A 356 5.29 -5.95 -9.60
C ILE A 356 4.48 -5.41 -8.41
N VAL A 357 5.13 -5.12 -7.29
CA VAL A 357 4.48 -4.64 -6.05
C VAL A 357 3.80 -3.28 -6.26
N GLU A 358 4.50 -2.35 -6.92
CA GLU A 358 3.95 -1.05 -7.28
C GLU A 358 2.78 -1.18 -8.25
N THR A 359 2.88 -2.09 -9.24
CA THR A 359 1.78 -2.32 -10.18
C THR A 359 0.57 -2.94 -9.51
N LEU A 360 0.73 -3.95 -8.65
CA LEU A 360 -0.37 -4.55 -7.88
C LEU A 360 -1.15 -3.47 -7.13
N THR A 361 -0.44 -2.62 -6.37
CA THR A 361 -1.07 -1.53 -5.62
C THR A 361 -1.76 -0.52 -6.56
N ARG A 362 -1.08 -0.13 -7.66
CA ARG A 362 -1.60 0.81 -8.67
C ARG A 362 -2.90 0.31 -9.31
N ILE A 363 -3.04 -0.99 -9.54
CA ILE A 363 -4.23 -1.58 -10.20
C ILE A 363 -5.33 -1.99 -9.23
N GLY A 364 -5.18 -1.66 -7.93
CA GLY A 364 -6.20 -1.87 -6.89
C GLY A 364 -6.03 -3.14 -6.05
N LEU A 365 -4.88 -3.80 -6.12
CA LEU A 365 -4.50 -4.95 -5.28
C LEU A 365 -3.41 -4.49 -4.29
N GLU A 366 -3.83 -3.80 -3.22
CA GLU A 366 -2.92 -3.20 -2.25
C GLU A 366 -2.03 -4.26 -1.58
N VAL A 367 -0.72 -4.06 -1.66
CA VAL A 367 0.25 -4.95 -1.00
C VAL A 367 0.43 -4.52 0.45
N GLU A 368 0.05 -5.38 1.40
CA GLU A 368 0.22 -5.10 2.84
C GLU A 368 1.65 -5.37 3.31
N HIS A 369 2.21 -6.49 2.84
CA HIS A 369 3.51 -6.96 3.29
C HIS A 369 4.21 -7.75 2.19
N VAL A 370 5.54 -7.59 2.11
CA VAL A 370 6.41 -8.43 1.28
C VAL A 370 7.39 -9.12 2.21
N HIS A 371 7.27 -10.44 2.32
CA HIS A 371 8.20 -11.26 3.09
C HIS A 371 9.24 -11.85 2.13
N ASP A 372 10.49 -11.40 2.26
CA ASP A 372 11.64 -11.90 1.48
C ASP A 372 12.58 -12.67 2.43
N PRO A 373 12.44 -14.01 2.50
CA PRO A 373 13.29 -14.82 3.36
C PRO A 373 14.76 -14.79 2.92
N ALA A 374 15.07 -14.60 1.63
CA ALA A 374 16.44 -14.47 1.15
C ALA A 374 17.12 -13.18 1.66
N ALA A 375 16.39 -12.07 1.73
CA ALA A 375 16.91 -10.84 2.32
C ALA A 375 17.17 -10.99 3.83
N GLN A 376 16.28 -11.65 4.57
CA GLN A 376 16.43 -11.89 6.01
C GLN A 376 17.58 -12.87 6.31
N LEU A 377 17.76 -13.89 5.47
CA LEU A 377 18.72 -14.98 5.68
C LEU A 377 20.02 -14.85 4.86
N LYS A 378 20.30 -13.68 4.28
CA LYS A 378 21.44 -13.43 3.39
C LYS A 378 22.82 -13.71 4.01
N ASP A 379 22.94 -13.58 5.33
CA ASP A 379 24.20 -13.69 6.07
C ASP A 379 24.50 -15.12 6.56
N PHE A 380 23.57 -16.07 6.34
CA PHE A 380 23.72 -17.47 6.75
C PHE A 380 24.32 -18.29 5.62
N ILE A 381 25.35 -19.08 5.93
CA ILE A 381 26.07 -19.88 4.93
C ILE A 381 26.10 -21.36 5.32
N ILE A 382 26.31 -22.22 4.33
CA ILE A 382 26.46 -23.66 4.53
C ILE A 382 27.85 -23.94 5.11
N GLY A 383 27.90 -24.56 6.28
CA GLY A 383 29.12 -25.00 6.96
C GLY A 383 29.23 -26.52 7.04
N HIS A 384 30.45 -27.03 7.17
CA HIS A 384 30.73 -28.45 7.34
C HIS A 384 31.51 -28.71 8.63
N VAL A 385 30.96 -29.51 9.53
CA VAL A 385 31.60 -29.87 10.80
C VAL A 385 32.67 -30.93 10.56
N ILE A 386 33.94 -30.52 10.53
CA ILE A 386 35.07 -31.44 10.25
C ILE A 386 35.51 -32.24 11.49
N ASP A 387 35.30 -31.69 12.70
CA ASP A 387 35.62 -32.35 13.97
C ASP A 387 34.64 -31.87 15.06
N ALA A 388 34.27 -32.75 15.98
CA ALA A 388 33.35 -32.45 17.09
C ALA A 388 33.74 -33.22 18.36
N LYS A 389 34.37 -32.52 19.32
CA LYS A 389 34.88 -33.11 20.57
C LYS A 389 34.03 -32.72 21.78
N PRO A 390 33.98 -33.54 22.85
CA PRO A 390 33.36 -33.15 24.12
C PRO A 390 34.00 -31.87 24.67
N HIS A 391 33.18 -30.96 25.21
CA HIS A 391 33.66 -29.72 25.79
C HIS A 391 34.39 -29.99 27.13
N PRO A 392 35.60 -29.46 27.36
CA PRO A 392 36.44 -29.81 28.51
C PRO A 392 35.80 -29.45 29.87
N ASN A 393 34.93 -28.45 29.88
CA ASN A 393 34.30 -27.91 31.11
C ASN A 393 32.76 -28.03 31.13
N ALA A 394 32.14 -28.83 30.24
CA ALA A 394 30.68 -28.95 30.19
C ALA A 394 30.18 -30.24 29.50
N ASP A 395 29.41 -31.06 30.22
CA ASP A 395 28.98 -32.39 29.75
C ASP A 395 28.00 -32.38 28.56
N ARG A 396 27.26 -31.29 28.36
CA ARG A 396 26.23 -31.15 27.31
C ARG A 396 26.67 -30.30 26.12
N LEU A 397 27.93 -29.87 26.07
CA LEU A 397 28.45 -29.03 24.99
C LEU A 397 29.52 -29.79 24.19
N ARG A 398 29.64 -29.44 22.92
CA ARG A 398 30.69 -29.90 22.02
C ARG A 398 31.48 -28.71 21.49
N VAL A 399 32.76 -28.92 21.25
CA VAL A 399 33.62 -27.99 20.52
C VAL A 399 33.76 -28.52 19.10
N CYS A 400 33.17 -27.79 18.15
CA CYS A 400 33.13 -28.14 16.74
C CYS A 400 34.14 -27.30 15.95
N MET A 401 34.88 -27.92 15.03
CA MET A 401 35.63 -27.22 13.99
C MET A 401 34.80 -27.23 12.71
N VAL A 402 34.54 -26.04 12.16
CA VAL A 402 33.57 -25.85 11.06
C VAL A 402 34.28 -25.21 9.86
N GLU A 403 34.24 -25.88 8.71
CA GLU A 403 34.68 -25.34 7.43
C GLU A 403 33.56 -24.51 6.79
N THR A 404 33.88 -23.28 6.37
CA THR A 404 32.91 -22.31 5.82
C THR A 404 33.30 -21.82 4.42
N GLY A 405 34.22 -22.50 3.73
CA GLY A 405 34.68 -22.16 2.37
C GLY A 405 35.76 -21.07 2.29
N THR A 406 36.21 -20.51 3.42
CA THR A 406 37.28 -19.48 3.49
C THR A 406 38.69 -20.06 3.66
N GLY A 407 38.82 -21.39 3.67
CA GLY A 407 40.10 -22.12 3.74
C GLY A 407 40.67 -22.35 5.15
N THR A 408 40.17 -21.70 6.20
CA THR A 408 40.56 -21.97 7.60
C THR A 408 39.35 -22.38 8.44
N PRO A 409 39.36 -23.56 9.11
CA PRO A 409 38.26 -23.99 9.97
C PRO A 409 38.04 -23.07 11.18
N ILE A 410 36.79 -22.82 11.51
CA ILE A 410 36.34 -21.93 12.59
C ILE A 410 35.89 -22.77 13.80
N GLN A 411 36.33 -22.40 15.00
CA GLN A 411 35.90 -23.06 16.23
C GLN A 411 34.53 -22.53 16.69
N VAL A 412 33.58 -23.43 16.90
CA VAL A 412 32.21 -23.12 17.35
C VAL A 412 31.82 -24.05 18.49
N VAL A 413 31.35 -23.50 19.60
CA VAL A 413 30.78 -24.29 20.70
C VAL A 413 29.30 -24.52 20.43
N CYS A 414 28.87 -25.78 20.34
CA CYS A 414 27.50 -26.17 20.03
C CYS A 414 26.93 -27.08 21.13
N GLY A 415 25.68 -26.82 21.54
CA GLY A 415 24.96 -27.62 22.52
C GLY A 415 23.92 -28.58 21.93
N ALA A 416 23.74 -28.60 20.61
CA ALA A 416 22.73 -29.43 19.99
C ALA A 416 23.12 -30.92 20.05
N PRO A 417 22.19 -31.83 20.38
CA PRO A 417 22.50 -33.24 20.58
C PRO A 417 22.98 -33.93 19.29
N ASN A 418 22.56 -33.42 18.13
CA ASN A 418 22.88 -33.97 16.81
C ASN A 418 24.20 -33.45 16.21
N ALA A 419 24.91 -32.54 16.88
CA ALA A 419 26.20 -32.02 16.41
C ALA A 419 27.30 -33.10 16.41
N ARG A 420 27.80 -33.45 15.22
CA ARG A 420 28.79 -34.52 14.99
C ARG A 420 29.70 -34.20 13.80
N ALA A 421 30.88 -34.82 13.76
CA ALA A 421 31.78 -34.74 12.61
C ALA A 421 31.12 -35.33 11.35
N GLY A 422 31.36 -34.70 10.20
CA GLY A 422 30.76 -35.03 8.90
C GLY A 422 29.43 -34.33 8.61
N LEU A 423 28.83 -33.62 9.58
CA LEU A 423 27.54 -32.97 9.39
C LEU A 423 27.68 -31.66 8.59
N LYS A 424 26.89 -31.52 7.52
CA LYS A 424 26.66 -30.22 6.86
C LYS A 424 25.46 -29.53 7.49
N THR A 425 25.62 -28.25 7.80
CA THR A 425 24.65 -27.48 8.59
C THR A 425 24.73 -25.99 8.24
N VAL A 426 23.89 -25.15 8.87
CA VAL A 426 23.87 -23.71 8.65
C VAL A 426 24.72 -23.00 9.70
N PHE A 427 25.64 -22.15 9.24
CA PHE A 427 26.57 -21.38 10.07
C PHE A 427 26.26 -19.89 9.98
N SER A 428 26.29 -19.21 11.14
CA SER A 428 26.25 -17.75 11.25
C SER A 428 27.55 -17.21 11.84
N ALA A 429 28.15 -16.23 11.17
CA ALA A 429 29.39 -15.57 11.60
C ALA A 429 29.13 -14.50 12.69
N PRO A 430 30.15 -14.09 13.46
CA PRO A 430 30.06 -12.88 14.28
C PRO A 430 29.70 -11.66 13.42
N GLY A 431 28.72 -10.88 13.86
CA GLY A 431 28.12 -9.77 13.12
C GLY A 431 26.77 -10.10 12.48
N THR A 432 26.40 -11.38 12.36
CA THR A 432 25.10 -11.81 11.83
C THR A 432 23.97 -11.53 12.82
N TYR A 433 22.84 -11.00 12.35
CA TYR A 433 21.61 -10.85 13.15
C TYR A 433 20.82 -12.17 13.17
N ILE A 434 20.41 -12.62 14.37
CA ILE A 434 19.63 -13.85 14.56
C ILE A 434 18.16 -13.49 14.76
N PRO A 435 17.26 -13.80 13.80
CA PRO A 435 15.86 -13.35 13.82
C PRO A 435 15.09 -13.69 15.11
N ALA A 436 15.00 -14.98 15.45
CA ALA A 436 14.19 -15.44 16.58
C ALA A 436 14.67 -14.90 17.93
N LYS A 437 15.98 -14.69 18.09
CA LYS A 437 16.58 -14.19 19.33
C LYS A 437 16.64 -12.66 19.41
N LYS A 438 16.40 -11.95 18.29
CA LYS A 438 16.49 -10.49 18.17
C LYS A 438 17.82 -9.90 18.66
N ILE A 439 18.93 -10.60 18.37
CA ILE A 439 20.30 -10.19 18.75
C ILE A 439 21.27 -10.32 17.58
N THR A 440 22.30 -9.47 17.59
CA THR A 440 23.47 -9.60 16.69
C THR A 440 24.55 -10.42 17.36
N LEU A 441 25.09 -11.43 16.66
CA LEU A 441 26.08 -12.35 17.21
C LEU A 441 27.42 -11.64 17.43
N GLY A 442 27.96 -11.70 18.66
CA GLY A 442 29.32 -11.25 18.97
C GLY A 442 30.33 -12.40 19.06
N LYS A 443 31.63 -12.08 19.10
CA LYS A 443 32.66 -13.06 19.51
C LYS A 443 32.56 -13.28 21.02
N GLY A 444 32.60 -14.52 21.49
CA GLY A 444 32.42 -14.83 22.90
C GLY A 444 33.15 -16.08 23.37
N VAL A 445 33.28 -16.19 24.69
CA VAL A 445 33.84 -17.36 25.38
C VAL A 445 32.71 -18.06 26.12
N ILE A 446 32.43 -19.31 25.77
CA ILE A 446 31.40 -20.14 26.41
C ILE A 446 32.12 -21.14 27.31
N ARG A 447 31.89 -21.06 28.63
CA ARG A 447 32.46 -21.98 29.63
C ARG A 447 33.99 -22.15 29.53
N GLY A 448 34.69 -21.08 29.16
CA GLY A 448 36.16 -21.03 29.07
C GLY A 448 36.74 -21.41 27.70
N VAL A 449 35.89 -21.76 26.71
CA VAL A 449 36.31 -22.04 25.32
C VAL A 449 35.76 -20.98 24.38
N GLU A 450 36.57 -20.49 23.46
CA GLU A 450 36.18 -19.48 22.47
C GLU A 450 35.17 -20.04 21.45
N SER A 451 34.15 -19.28 21.09
CA SER A 451 33.20 -19.60 20.03
C SER A 451 33.13 -18.43 19.03
N LEU A 452 33.50 -18.71 17.78
CA LEU A 452 33.60 -17.73 16.69
C LEU A 452 32.44 -17.86 15.69
N GLY A 453 31.24 -18.14 16.18
CA GLY A 453 30.03 -18.31 15.38
C GLY A 453 28.96 -19.09 16.13
N MET A 454 27.91 -19.46 15.40
CA MET A 454 26.82 -20.31 15.87
C MET A 454 26.38 -21.25 14.74
N LEU A 455 26.05 -22.50 15.10
CA LEU A 455 25.37 -23.45 14.21
C LEU A 455 23.87 -23.33 14.47
N CYS A 456 23.07 -23.11 13.43
CA CYS A 456 21.68 -22.69 13.55
C CYS A 456 20.69 -23.87 13.45
N SER A 457 19.65 -23.81 14.28
CA SER A 457 18.42 -24.60 14.16
C SER A 457 17.39 -23.93 13.23
N ALA A 458 16.37 -24.66 12.80
CA ALA A 458 15.28 -24.10 11.99
C ALA A 458 14.49 -23.02 12.76
N ALA A 459 14.28 -23.21 14.07
CA ALA A 459 13.66 -22.20 14.93
C ALA A 459 14.48 -20.91 15.06
N GLU A 460 15.80 -20.98 15.10
CA GLU A 460 16.65 -19.78 15.19
C GLU A 460 16.62 -18.92 13.93
N LEU A 461 16.33 -19.54 12.79
CA LEU A 461 16.15 -18.88 11.49
C LEU A 461 14.69 -18.51 11.19
N GLU A 462 13.77 -18.74 12.13
CA GLU A 462 12.31 -18.56 11.94
C GLU A 462 11.71 -19.40 10.79
N LEU A 463 12.35 -20.53 10.45
CA LEU A 463 11.90 -21.43 9.38
C LEU A 463 10.89 -22.49 9.86
N SER A 464 10.95 -22.88 11.14
CA SER A 464 9.99 -23.81 11.76
C SER A 464 10.01 -23.66 13.29
N ASN A 465 9.11 -24.35 14.00
CA ASN A 465 9.13 -24.41 15.47
C ASN A 465 10.07 -25.51 16.02
N ASP A 466 10.80 -26.21 15.14
CA ASP A 466 11.71 -27.28 15.55
C ASP A 466 12.98 -26.71 16.19
N HIS A 467 13.20 -27.11 17.44
CA HIS A 467 14.32 -26.71 18.28
C HIS A 467 15.08 -27.92 18.86
N ASP A 468 14.81 -29.14 18.35
CA ASP A 468 15.41 -30.37 18.86
C ASP A 468 16.90 -30.52 18.47
N GLY A 469 17.34 -29.79 17.43
CA GLY A 469 18.72 -29.81 16.95
C GLY A 469 19.08 -28.71 15.94
N ILE A 470 20.34 -28.70 15.52
CA ILE A 470 20.80 -27.86 14.39
C ILE A 470 20.33 -28.43 13.06
N ILE A 471 20.16 -27.59 12.04
CA ILE A 471 19.69 -27.99 10.71
C ILE A 471 20.68 -29.01 10.11
N GLU A 472 20.18 -30.17 9.71
CA GLU A 472 20.96 -31.17 8.99
C GLU A 472 20.73 -31.03 7.49
N LEU A 473 21.82 -30.78 6.74
CA LEU A 473 21.80 -30.63 5.30
C LEU A 473 22.31 -31.92 4.61
N PRO A 474 21.82 -32.25 3.41
CA PRO A 474 22.36 -33.31 2.56
C PRO A 474 23.88 -33.22 2.36
N GLU A 475 24.54 -34.37 2.16
CA GLU A 475 25.99 -34.45 1.99
C GLU A 475 26.52 -33.70 0.75
N ASP A 476 25.68 -33.40 -0.24
CA ASP A 476 26.04 -32.67 -1.45
C ASP A 476 25.92 -31.14 -1.30
N ALA A 477 25.43 -30.64 -0.16
CA ALA A 477 25.26 -29.20 0.07
C ALA A 477 26.59 -28.42 -0.06
N PRO A 478 26.67 -27.35 -0.87
CA PRO A 478 27.93 -26.68 -1.19
C PRO A 478 28.39 -25.75 -0.06
N VAL A 479 29.50 -26.13 0.60
CA VAL A 479 30.09 -25.36 1.72
C VAL A 479 30.49 -23.96 1.27
N GLY A 480 30.15 -22.95 2.09
CA GLY A 480 30.44 -21.53 1.84
C GLY A 480 29.43 -20.79 0.96
N LYS A 481 28.40 -21.47 0.43
CA LYS A 481 27.28 -20.81 -0.27
C LYS A 481 26.25 -20.26 0.72
N ILE A 482 25.55 -19.21 0.31
CA ILE A 482 24.43 -18.63 1.07
C ILE A 482 23.33 -19.67 1.19
N TYR A 483 22.96 -20.00 2.43
CA TYR A 483 21.99 -21.03 2.73
C TYR A 483 20.63 -20.72 2.09
N ALA A 484 20.16 -19.48 2.19
CA ALA A 484 18.86 -19.08 1.65
C ALA A 484 18.72 -19.33 0.14
N LYS A 485 19.75 -18.99 -0.64
CA LYS A 485 19.76 -19.21 -2.10
C LYS A 485 19.82 -20.70 -2.46
N TRP A 486 20.56 -21.49 -1.68
CA TRP A 486 20.64 -22.93 -1.92
C TRP A 486 19.36 -23.67 -1.51
N ALA A 487 18.70 -23.21 -0.44
CA ALA A 487 17.46 -23.79 0.07
C ALA A 487 16.22 -23.36 -0.72
N GLY A 488 16.36 -22.55 -1.79
CA GLY A 488 15.23 -22.09 -2.60
C GLY A 488 14.35 -21.04 -1.92
N PHE A 489 14.92 -20.25 -1.00
CA PHE A 489 14.24 -19.16 -0.30
C PHE A 489 14.34 -17.82 -1.03
N ASP A 490 14.67 -17.83 -2.33
CA ASP A 490 14.83 -16.66 -3.21
C ASP A 490 13.52 -16.20 -3.89
N ASP A 491 12.38 -16.77 -3.48
CA ASP A 491 11.05 -16.36 -3.93
C ASP A 491 10.33 -15.52 -2.85
N PRO A 492 10.08 -14.22 -3.10
CA PRO A 492 9.40 -13.35 -2.15
C PRO A 492 7.90 -13.67 -2.08
N ILE A 493 7.35 -13.65 -0.87
CA ILE A 493 5.91 -13.84 -0.61
C ILE A 493 5.27 -12.45 -0.54
N ILE A 494 4.29 -12.21 -1.41
CA ILE A 494 3.53 -10.95 -1.47
C ILE A 494 2.16 -11.19 -0.82
N GLU A 495 1.86 -10.43 0.23
CA GLU A 495 0.56 -10.41 0.89
C GLU A 495 -0.27 -9.22 0.39
N ILE A 496 -1.49 -9.48 -0.05
CA ILE A 496 -2.38 -8.50 -0.69
C ILE A 496 -3.64 -8.34 0.15
N ASN A 497 -4.04 -7.09 0.42
CA ASN A 497 -5.34 -6.78 1.02
C ASN A 497 -6.43 -6.78 -0.06
N LEU A 498 -7.26 -7.82 -0.05
CA LEU A 498 -8.27 -7.99 -1.06
C LEU A 498 -9.60 -7.35 -0.68
N THR A 499 -10.06 -6.40 -1.50
CA THR A 499 -11.40 -5.81 -1.35
C THR A 499 -12.49 -6.81 -1.77
N PRO A 500 -13.69 -6.77 -1.15
CA PRO A 500 -14.75 -7.77 -1.42
C PRO A 500 -15.24 -7.87 -2.86
N ASN A 501 -15.05 -6.82 -3.68
CA ASN A 501 -15.46 -6.79 -5.09
C ASN A 501 -14.51 -7.58 -6.02
N ARG A 502 -13.36 -8.06 -5.54
CA ARG A 502 -12.35 -8.75 -6.37
C ARG A 502 -12.21 -10.24 -6.03
N PRO A 503 -13.29 -11.04 -6.04
CA PRO A 503 -13.19 -12.47 -5.72
C PRO A 503 -12.29 -13.24 -6.69
N ASP A 504 -12.13 -12.75 -7.92
CA ASP A 504 -11.24 -13.31 -8.93
C ASP A 504 -9.77 -13.31 -8.48
N ALA A 505 -9.35 -12.27 -7.77
CA ALA A 505 -7.99 -12.13 -7.23
C ALA A 505 -7.81 -12.82 -5.86
N ALA A 506 -8.81 -13.56 -5.37
CA ALA A 506 -8.62 -14.51 -4.27
C ALA A 506 -7.87 -15.79 -4.68
N GLY A 507 -7.49 -15.89 -5.97
CA GLY A 507 -6.62 -16.92 -6.51
C GLY A 507 -5.44 -16.32 -7.28
N VAL A 508 -4.29 -17.01 -7.25
CA VAL A 508 -3.05 -16.59 -7.94
C VAL A 508 -3.27 -16.34 -9.43
N PHE A 509 -4.08 -17.17 -10.09
CA PHE A 509 -4.38 -17.02 -11.51
C PHE A 509 -5.11 -15.70 -11.83
N GLY A 510 -5.98 -15.22 -10.94
CA GLY A 510 -6.64 -13.93 -11.11
C GLY A 510 -5.69 -12.76 -10.95
N ILE A 511 -4.79 -12.82 -9.96
CA ILE A 511 -3.73 -11.83 -9.75
C ILE A 511 -2.80 -11.77 -10.97
N ALA A 512 -2.37 -12.94 -11.48
CA ALA A 512 -1.52 -13.03 -12.65
C ALA A 512 -2.18 -12.45 -13.91
N ARG A 513 -3.51 -12.63 -14.06
CA ARG A 513 -4.28 -12.03 -15.17
C ARG A 513 -4.28 -10.51 -15.09
N ASP A 514 -4.52 -9.96 -13.90
CA ASP A 514 -4.51 -8.51 -13.67
C ASP A 514 -3.13 -7.90 -13.96
N LEU A 515 -2.05 -8.56 -13.53
CA LEU A 515 -0.67 -8.16 -13.83
C LEU A 515 -0.37 -8.19 -15.34
N ALA A 516 -0.73 -9.27 -16.03
CA ALA A 516 -0.53 -9.38 -17.47
C ALA A 516 -1.32 -8.30 -18.23
N ALA A 517 -2.56 -8.03 -17.83
CA ALA A 517 -3.37 -6.94 -18.41
C ALA A 517 -2.77 -5.55 -18.14
N ALA A 518 -2.05 -5.39 -17.04
CA ALA A 518 -1.31 -4.19 -16.69
C ALA A 518 0.06 -4.06 -17.42
N GLY A 519 0.42 -5.03 -18.26
CA GLY A 519 1.68 -5.07 -19.00
C GLY A 519 2.84 -5.73 -18.26
N ILE A 520 2.59 -6.41 -17.14
CA ILE A 520 3.60 -7.11 -16.36
C ILE A 520 3.54 -8.61 -16.67
N GLY A 521 4.48 -9.07 -17.50
CA GLY A 521 4.62 -10.48 -17.88
C GLY A 521 3.53 -10.99 -18.81
N VAL A 522 3.49 -12.32 -19.00
CA VAL A 522 2.53 -13.00 -19.89
C VAL A 522 1.76 -14.03 -19.09
N LEU A 523 0.43 -13.99 -19.17
CA LEU A 523 -0.44 -14.96 -18.51
C LEU A 523 -0.29 -16.35 -19.16
N LYS A 524 0.22 -17.31 -18.39
CA LYS A 524 0.32 -18.70 -18.83
C LYS A 524 -1.02 -19.40 -18.64
N THR A 525 -1.61 -19.87 -19.74
CA THR A 525 -2.83 -20.67 -19.72
C THR A 525 -2.53 -22.09 -20.18
N LYS A 526 -2.96 -23.09 -19.42
CA LYS A 526 -2.87 -24.50 -19.82
C LYS A 526 -4.27 -25.03 -20.11
N PRO A 527 -4.51 -25.68 -21.25
CA PRO A 527 -5.82 -26.26 -21.54
C PRO A 527 -6.12 -27.39 -20.55
N ILE A 528 -7.27 -27.30 -19.87
CA ILE A 528 -7.74 -28.37 -18.98
C ILE A 528 -8.34 -29.47 -19.86
N GLN A 529 -7.68 -30.64 -19.88
CA GLN A 529 -8.18 -31.80 -20.60
C GLN A 529 -9.36 -32.45 -19.86
N LEU A 530 -10.46 -32.70 -20.56
CA LEU A 530 -11.56 -33.46 -19.96
C LEU A 530 -11.12 -34.91 -19.78
N ASN A 531 -11.19 -35.43 -18.56
CA ASN A 531 -10.80 -36.82 -18.29
C ASN A 531 -11.80 -37.77 -18.94
N LYS A 532 -11.30 -38.82 -19.59
CA LYS A 532 -12.15 -39.88 -20.12
C LYS A 532 -12.66 -40.71 -18.95
N SER A 533 -13.97 -40.65 -18.70
CA SER A 533 -14.61 -41.46 -17.67
C SER A 533 -14.57 -42.94 -18.05
N SER A 534 -14.39 -43.79 -17.04
CA SER A 534 -14.25 -45.23 -17.27
C SER A 534 -15.46 -46.03 -16.80
N PHE A 535 -16.29 -45.48 -15.92
CA PHE A 535 -17.53 -46.08 -15.42
C PHE A 535 -18.54 -45.01 -14.93
N PRO A 536 -19.85 -45.31 -14.86
CA PRO A 536 -20.84 -44.38 -14.31
C PRO A 536 -20.67 -44.19 -12.79
N CYS A 537 -20.92 -42.97 -12.29
CA CYS A 537 -20.88 -42.71 -10.84
C CYS A 537 -21.98 -43.53 -10.13
N PRO A 538 -21.65 -44.37 -9.14
CA PRO A 538 -22.63 -45.22 -8.47
C PRO A 538 -23.46 -44.46 -7.42
N THR A 539 -22.93 -43.36 -6.88
CA THR A 539 -23.60 -42.52 -5.88
C THR A 539 -24.46 -41.49 -6.59
N LYS A 540 -25.77 -41.49 -6.33
CA LYS A 540 -26.66 -40.48 -6.89
C LYS A 540 -26.66 -39.23 -6.03
N ILE A 541 -27.08 -38.14 -6.65
CA ILE A 541 -27.25 -36.85 -6.02
C ILE A 541 -28.70 -36.39 -6.21
N SER A 542 -29.30 -35.86 -5.15
CA SER A 542 -30.65 -35.28 -5.17
C SER A 542 -30.68 -33.94 -4.45
N SER A 543 -31.58 -33.05 -4.84
CA SER A 543 -31.88 -31.84 -4.10
C SER A 543 -33.26 -31.97 -3.47
N ALA A 544 -33.35 -31.68 -2.17
CA ALA A 544 -34.60 -31.52 -1.42
C ALA A 544 -34.79 -30.06 -0.96
N LEU A 545 -34.14 -29.11 -1.65
CA LEU A 545 -34.41 -27.69 -1.48
C LEU A 545 -35.81 -27.38 -2.04
N PRO A 546 -36.61 -26.54 -1.34
CA PRO A 546 -37.84 -26.00 -1.91
C PRO A 546 -37.58 -25.28 -3.24
N ASP A 547 -38.53 -25.28 -4.17
CA ASP A 547 -38.37 -24.61 -5.47
C ASP A 547 -37.95 -23.13 -5.33
N ALA A 548 -38.51 -22.45 -4.31
CA ALA A 548 -38.19 -21.06 -3.97
C ALA A 548 -36.72 -20.84 -3.54
N ASP A 549 -36.06 -21.89 -3.05
CA ASP A 549 -34.69 -21.89 -2.52
C ASP A 549 -33.71 -22.64 -3.44
N SER A 550 -34.14 -23.03 -4.65
CA SER A 550 -33.30 -23.74 -5.63
C SER A 550 -32.05 -22.96 -6.01
N SER A 551 -32.07 -21.62 -5.94
CA SER A 551 -30.91 -20.76 -6.18
C SER A 551 -29.85 -20.79 -5.08
N LEU A 552 -30.11 -21.43 -3.93
CA LEU A 552 -29.11 -21.57 -2.85
C LEU A 552 -27.96 -22.51 -3.23
N ALA A 553 -28.21 -23.44 -4.15
CA ALA A 553 -27.21 -24.38 -4.67
C ALA A 553 -27.28 -24.42 -6.22
N PRO A 554 -26.83 -23.36 -6.93
CA PRO A 554 -26.98 -23.27 -8.38
C PRO A 554 -26.29 -24.37 -9.17
N LEU A 555 -25.29 -25.05 -8.61
CA LEU A 555 -24.67 -26.22 -9.19
C LEU A 555 -24.12 -27.09 -8.08
N PHE A 556 -24.32 -28.40 -8.18
CA PHE A 556 -23.63 -29.37 -7.35
C PHE A 556 -23.33 -30.61 -8.17
N GLY A 557 -22.11 -31.11 -8.01
CA GLY A 557 -21.58 -32.23 -8.78
C GLY A 557 -20.73 -33.15 -7.93
N LEU A 558 -20.74 -34.42 -8.31
CA LEU A 558 -19.99 -35.47 -7.62
C LEU A 558 -19.32 -36.39 -8.62
N ARG A 559 -18.07 -36.77 -8.32
CA ARG A 559 -17.32 -37.80 -9.05
C ARG A 559 -16.70 -38.79 -8.08
N LEU A 560 -16.86 -40.08 -8.36
CA LEU A 560 -16.16 -41.12 -7.64
C LEU A 560 -14.80 -41.41 -8.29
N ILE A 561 -13.74 -41.45 -7.48
CA ILE A 561 -12.42 -41.92 -7.91
C ILE A 561 -12.05 -43.12 -7.04
N LYS A 562 -11.88 -44.29 -7.68
CA LYS A 562 -11.62 -45.56 -6.99
C LYS A 562 -10.15 -45.92 -6.99
N GLY A 563 -9.71 -46.60 -5.95
CA GLY A 563 -8.35 -47.17 -5.85
C GLY A 563 -7.24 -46.12 -5.74
N VAL A 564 -7.51 -44.97 -5.12
CA VAL A 564 -6.50 -43.95 -4.84
C VAL A 564 -5.56 -44.42 -3.71
N LYS A 565 -4.31 -44.00 -3.77
CA LYS A 565 -3.32 -44.15 -2.69
C LYS A 565 -3.11 -42.80 -2.01
N ASN A 566 -3.79 -42.57 -0.89
CA ASN A 566 -3.61 -41.36 -0.11
C ASN A 566 -2.29 -41.40 0.68
N GLY A 567 -1.56 -40.30 0.71
CA GLY A 567 -0.25 -40.17 1.35
C GLY A 567 0.25 -38.73 1.32
N PRO A 568 1.54 -38.46 1.58
CA PRO A 568 2.10 -37.12 1.44
C PRO A 568 2.04 -36.62 0.00
N SER A 569 1.67 -35.36 -0.18
CA SER A 569 1.67 -34.68 -1.49
C SER A 569 3.10 -34.52 -2.04
N PRO A 570 3.28 -34.25 -3.35
CA PRO A 570 4.59 -33.94 -3.92
C PRO A 570 5.25 -32.74 -3.25
N GLN A 571 6.59 -32.73 -3.17
CA GLN A 571 7.35 -31.70 -2.48
C GLN A 571 7.00 -30.27 -2.98
N TRP A 572 6.92 -30.08 -4.30
CA TRP A 572 6.58 -28.77 -4.89
C TRP A 572 5.22 -28.23 -4.41
N LEU A 573 4.25 -29.10 -4.19
CA LEU A 573 2.91 -28.73 -3.74
C LEU A 573 2.94 -28.37 -2.25
N GLN A 574 3.64 -29.18 -1.45
CA GLN A 574 3.85 -28.88 -0.04
C GLN A 574 4.55 -27.52 0.16
N ASP A 575 5.56 -27.22 -0.65
CA ASP A 575 6.33 -25.97 -0.55
C ASP A 575 5.47 -24.75 -0.86
N ARG A 576 4.63 -24.82 -1.92
CA ARG A 576 3.67 -23.76 -2.23
C ARG A 576 2.64 -23.53 -1.13
N LEU A 577 2.11 -24.60 -0.53
CA LEU A 577 1.17 -24.49 0.58
C LEU A 577 1.82 -23.87 1.82
N ARG A 578 3.06 -24.28 2.15
CA ARG A 578 3.82 -23.66 3.25
C ARG A 578 4.11 -22.18 3.02
N ALA A 579 4.41 -21.80 1.78
CA ALA A 579 4.68 -20.40 1.42
C ALA A 579 3.49 -19.46 1.72
N ILE A 580 2.26 -19.98 1.67
CA ILE A 580 1.03 -19.23 2.01
C ILE A 580 0.53 -19.51 3.44
N GLY A 581 1.38 -20.11 4.29
CA GLY A 581 1.07 -20.38 5.70
C GLY A 581 0.19 -21.61 5.95
N LEU A 582 -0.10 -22.44 4.95
CA LEU A 582 -0.84 -23.68 5.11
C LEU A 582 0.08 -24.85 5.48
N ARG A 583 -0.40 -25.70 6.40
CA ARG A 583 0.25 -26.96 6.74
C ARG A 583 -0.19 -28.05 5.74
N PRO A 584 0.73 -28.74 5.06
CA PRO A 584 0.40 -29.92 4.26
C PRO A 584 -0.19 -31.05 5.12
N ILE A 585 -1.25 -31.69 4.64
CA ILE A 585 -1.99 -32.73 5.37
C ILE A 585 -1.82 -34.08 4.68
N ASN A 586 -2.38 -34.22 3.48
CA ASN A 586 -2.24 -35.38 2.60
C ASN A 586 -2.58 -34.96 1.17
N SER A 587 -2.20 -35.77 0.17
CA SER A 587 -2.33 -35.46 -1.25
C SER A 587 -3.73 -34.99 -1.64
N LEU A 588 -4.78 -35.66 -1.14
CA LEU A 588 -6.16 -35.35 -1.51
C LEU A 588 -6.58 -33.94 -1.02
N VAL A 589 -6.33 -33.64 0.25
CA VAL A 589 -6.65 -32.34 0.85
C VAL A 589 -5.77 -31.23 0.27
N ASP A 590 -4.48 -31.51 0.11
CA ASP A 590 -3.50 -30.56 -0.41
C ASP A 590 -3.83 -30.14 -1.85
N ILE A 591 -4.32 -31.05 -2.69
CA ILE A 591 -4.79 -30.73 -4.06
C ILE A 591 -6.01 -29.79 -4.01
N THR A 592 -6.99 -30.05 -3.13
CA THR A 592 -8.16 -29.18 -3.00
C THR A 592 -7.80 -27.79 -2.44
N ASN A 593 -6.87 -27.72 -1.49
CA ASN A 593 -6.34 -26.46 -0.98
C ASN A 593 -5.57 -25.70 -2.05
N PHE A 594 -4.76 -26.40 -2.85
CA PHE A 594 -4.03 -25.80 -3.96
C PHE A 594 -4.98 -25.12 -4.95
N LEU A 595 -6.03 -25.80 -5.40
CA LEU A 595 -7.00 -25.20 -6.33
C LEU A 595 -7.81 -24.06 -5.69
N THR A 596 -8.01 -24.12 -4.38
CA THR A 596 -8.61 -23.01 -3.62
C THR A 596 -7.76 -21.76 -3.74
N PHE A 597 -6.43 -21.85 -3.63
CA PHE A 597 -5.53 -20.70 -3.67
C PHE A 597 -5.02 -20.35 -5.06
N ASP A 598 -4.87 -21.31 -5.97
CA ASP A 598 -4.38 -21.08 -7.32
C ASP A 598 -5.48 -20.46 -8.21
N HIS A 599 -6.69 -21.00 -8.13
CA HIS A 599 -7.81 -20.65 -9.01
C HIS A 599 -9.06 -20.11 -8.30
N ALA A 600 -8.99 -19.81 -7.00
CA ALA A 600 -10.15 -19.41 -6.20
C ALA A 600 -11.30 -20.44 -6.27
N ARG A 601 -10.96 -21.74 -6.36
CA ARG A 601 -11.92 -22.84 -6.51
C ARG A 601 -11.88 -23.77 -5.30
N PRO A 602 -12.66 -23.49 -4.24
CA PRO A 602 -12.84 -24.47 -3.18
C PRO A 602 -13.52 -25.73 -3.71
N LEU A 603 -12.96 -26.88 -3.35
CA LEU A 603 -13.45 -28.22 -3.64
C LEU A 603 -13.41 -29.04 -2.35
N HIS A 604 -14.14 -30.15 -2.31
CA HIS A 604 -14.13 -31.04 -1.16
C HIS A 604 -14.03 -32.51 -1.61
N VAL A 605 -13.49 -33.36 -0.73
CA VAL A 605 -13.33 -34.79 -0.98
C VAL A 605 -13.82 -35.57 0.24
N PHE A 606 -14.88 -36.37 0.04
CA PHE A 606 -15.37 -37.30 1.05
C PHE A 606 -14.71 -38.67 0.87
N ASP A 607 -14.49 -39.38 1.98
CA ASP A 607 -14.17 -40.80 1.92
C ASP A 607 -15.42 -41.59 1.51
N ALA A 608 -15.38 -42.18 0.31
CA ALA A 608 -16.54 -42.84 -0.28
C ALA A 608 -17.04 -44.03 0.55
N LYS A 609 -16.20 -44.65 1.39
CA LYS A 609 -16.60 -45.77 2.26
C LYS A 609 -17.33 -45.30 3.51
N LYS A 610 -17.09 -44.05 3.92
CA LYS A 610 -17.71 -43.43 5.10
C LYS A 610 -19.13 -42.95 4.79
N ILE A 611 -19.38 -42.49 3.56
CA ILE A 611 -20.70 -42.09 3.05
C ILE A 611 -21.66 -43.29 2.95
N LYS A 612 -22.90 -43.11 3.41
CA LYS A 612 -23.98 -44.11 3.37
C LYS A 612 -25.08 -43.71 2.40
N GLY A 613 -25.18 -44.45 1.29
CA GLY A 613 -26.23 -44.24 0.29
C GLY A 613 -25.92 -43.07 -0.66
N ASP A 614 -26.98 -42.36 -1.04
CA ASP A 614 -26.92 -41.21 -1.97
C ASP A 614 -26.76 -39.89 -1.19
N LEU A 615 -26.23 -38.85 -1.85
CA LEU A 615 -26.09 -37.52 -1.25
C LEU A 615 -27.29 -36.62 -1.57
N THR A 616 -27.80 -35.94 -0.55
CA THR A 616 -28.92 -35.01 -0.67
C THR A 616 -28.52 -33.62 -0.17
N ILE A 617 -28.73 -32.61 -1.02
CA ILE A 617 -28.64 -31.20 -0.61
C ILE A 617 -30.00 -30.73 -0.11
N ARG A 618 -30.02 -30.16 1.09
CA ARG A 618 -31.25 -29.64 1.72
C ARG A 618 -30.91 -28.54 2.72
N LEU A 619 -31.96 -27.89 3.25
CA LEU A 619 -31.84 -27.08 4.45
C LEU A 619 -31.69 -27.98 5.69
N ALA A 620 -30.91 -27.53 6.67
CA ALA A 620 -30.76 -28.25 7.93
C ALA A 620 -32.06 -28.23 8.73
N ASN A 621 -32.31 -29.26 9.54
CA ASN A 621 -33.39 -29.21 10.50
C ASN A 621 -32.95 -28.43 11.74
N LYS A 622 -33.89 -27.76 12.41
CA LYS A 622 -33.58 -27.03 13.64
C LYS A 622 -33.06 -27.99 14.71
N GLY A 623 -31.86 -27.72 15.23
CA GLY A 623 -31.22 -28.53 16.27
C GLY A 623 -30.43 -29.73 15.72
N GLU A 624 -30.28 -29.88 14.41
CA GLU A 624 -29.28 -30.79 13.84
C GLU A 624 -27.88 -30.35 14.27
N THR A 625 -26.95 -31.31 14.43
CA THR A 625 -25.58 -31.00 14.84
C THR A 625 -24.58 -31.65 13.90
N LEU A 626 -23.48 -30.95 13.62
CA LEU A 626 -22.34 -31.49 12.88
C LEU A 626 -21.06 -31.29 13.69
N THR A 627 -20.26 -32.35 13.85
CA THR A 627 -18.87 -32.22 14.29
C THR A 627 -17.99 -31.98 13.08
N ALA A 628 -17.45 -30.77 12.96
CA ALA A 628 -16.68 -30.32 11.81
C ALA A 628 -15.20 -30.71 11.90
N LEU A 629 -14.48 -30.55 10.79
CA LEU A 629 -13.05 -30.88 10.67
C LEU A 629 -12.13 -30.07 11.61
N ASP A 630 -12.59 -28.93 12.13
CA ASP A 630 -11.86 -28.13 13.14
C ASP A 630 -12.01 -28.69 14.57
N GLY A 631 -12.73 -29.80 14.73
CA GLY A 631 -12.96 -30.49 16.00
C GLY A 631 -14.08 -29.90 16.84
N LYS A 632 -14.80 -28.87 16.36
CA LYS A 632 -15.94 -28.28 17.06
C LYS A 632 -17.27 -28.86 16.57
N THR A 633 -18.24 -28.93 17.47
CA THR A 633 -19.62 -29.32 17.14
C THR A 633 -20.48 -28.07 17.02
N TYR A 634 -21.19 -27.95 15.89
CA TYR A 634 -22.05 -26.83 15.57
C TYR A 634 -23.52 -27.25 15.56
N GLU A 635 -24.38 -26.43 16.16
CA GLU A 635 -25.83 -26.56 16.05
C GLU A 635 -26.33 -25.81 14.81
N LEU A 636 -27.15 -26.48 14.01
CA LEU A 636 -27.60 -26.04 12.70
C LEU A 636 -29.10 -25.71 12.74
N ASP A 637 -29.54 -24.90 11.78
CA ASP A 637 -30.95 -24.57 11.62
C ASP A 637 -31.39 -24.41 10.16
N GLN A 638 -32.70 -24.20 9.99
CA GLN A 638 -33.40 -24.17 8.71
C GLN A 638 -32.96 -23.06 7.74
N THR A 639 -32.03 -22.18 8.14
CA THR A 639 -31.45 -21.18 7.24
C THR A 639 -30.16 -21.64 6.56
N MET A 640 -29.62 -22.79 6.97
CA MET A 640 -28.32 -23.29 6.53
C MET A 640 -28.46 -24.43 5.53
N VAL A 641 -27.72 -24.37 4.43
CA VAL A 641 -27.65 -25.47 3.45
C VAL A 641 -26.64 -26.51 3.92
N VAL A 642 -27.04 -27.78 3.86
CA VAL A 642 -26.23 -28.92 4.28
C VAL A 642 -26.20 -30.00 3.21
N ILE A 643 -25.10 -30.74 3.17
CA ILE A 643 -24.96 -31.97 2.39
C ILE A 643 -25.17 -33.13 3.35
N CYS A 644 -26.11 -34.01 3.02
CA CYS A 644 -26.50 -35.14 3.87
C CYS A 644 -26.37 -36.45 3.12
N ASP A 645 -26.11 -37.52 3.85
CA ASP A 645 -26.27 -38.89 3.37
C ASP A 645 -27.52 -39.54 4.01
N ALA A 646 -27.66 -40.87 3.93
CA ALA A 646 -28.80 -41.58 4.52
C ALA A 646 -28.81 -41.58 6.06
N THR A 647 -27.71 -41.22 6.71
CA THR A 647 -27.52 -41.24 8.18
C THR A 647 -27.57 -39.86 8.83
N GLY A 648 -27.17 -38.79 8.12
CA GLY A 648 -27.21 -37.45 8.70
C GLY A 648 -26.52 -36.38 7.88
N VAL A 649 -26.18 -35.28 8.54
CA VAL A 649 -25.44 -34.15 7.95
C VAL A 649 -23.96 -34.52 7.88
N GLU A 650 -23.37 -34.35 6.70
CA GLU A 650 -21.97 -34.64 6.42
C GLU A 650 -21.11 -33.40 6.26
N SER A 651 -21.70 -32.29 5.78
CA SER A 651 -20.98 -31.05 5.55
C SER A 651 -21.91 -29.85 5.62
N ILE A 652 -21.41 -28.73 6.13
CA ILE A 652 -22.04 -27.41 6.00
C ILE A 652 -21.60 -26.86 4.64
N ALA A 653 -22.54 -26.78 3.71
CA ALA A 653 -22.28 -26.47 2.31
C ALA A 653 -21.43 -25.21 2.15
N GLY A 654 -20.32 -25.31 1.41
CA GLY A 654 -19.41 -24.19 1.11
C GLY A 654 -18.70 -23.56 2.31
N VAL A 655 -18.84 -24.09 3.53
CA VAL A 655 -18.27 -23.52 4.76
C VAL A 655 -17.27 -24.48 5.41
N MET A 656 -17.70 -25.70 5.76
CA MET A 656 -16.85 -26.64 6.50
C MET A 656 -17.36 -28.08 6.38
N GLY A 657 -16.45 -29.01 6.07
CA GLY A 657 -16.73 -30.45 6.03
C GLY A 657 -16.84 -31.07 7.43
N GLY A 658 -17.55 -32.19 7.53
CA GLY A 658 -17.67 -33.01 8.73
C GLY A 658 -16.43 -33.87 8.99
N ALA A 659 -16.11 -34.08 10.26
CA ALA A 659 -14.99 -34.93 10.66
C ALA A 659 -15.24 -36.43 10.37
N ALA A 660 -16.51 -36.86 10.39
CA ALA A 660 -16.88 -38.26 10.25
C ALA A 660 -16.63 -38.83 8.84
N THR A 661 -16.71 -37.97 7.81
CA THR A 661 -16.59 -38.35 6.39
C THR A 661 -15.34 -37.81 5.70
N GLY A 662 -14.46 -37.13 6.44
CA GLY A 662 -13.17 -36.67 5.95
C GLY A 662 -12.24 -37.81 5.55
N CYS A 663 -11.35 -37.52 4.60
CA CYS A 663 -10.32 -38.46 4.13
C CYS A 663 -9.18 -38.60 5.15
N ASP A 664 -8.64 -39.82 5.27
CA ASP A 664 -7.46 -40.13 6.09
C ASP A 664 -6.46 -40.99 5.30
N ASP A 665 -5.33 -41.37 5.91
CA ASP A 665 -4.26 -42.13 5.25
C ASP A 665 -4.70 -43.53 4.77
N LYS A 666 -5.86 -44.03 5.22
CA LYS A 666 -6.43 -45.32 4.80
C LYS A 666 -7.50 -45.18 3.72
N THR A 667 -7.86 -43.95 3.33
CA THR A 667 -8.86 -43.71 2.30
C THR A 667 -8.36 -44.23 0.94
N THR A 668 -9.18 -45.08 0.31
CA THR A 668 -8.86 -45.68 -1.01
C THR A 668 -9.82 -45.28 -2.11
N ASP A 669 -11.01 -44.75 -1.76
CA ASP A 669 -12.03 -44.37 -2.71
C ASP A 669 -12.59 -43.02 -2.24
N VAL A 670 -12.71 -42.05 -3.15
CA VAL A 670 -13.10 -40.67 -2.80
C VAL A 670 -14.24 -40.16 -3.66
N LEU A 671 -15.13 -39.38 -3.05
CA LEU A 671 -16.14 -38.61 -3.75
C LEU A 671 -15.69 -37.16 -3.81
N LEU A 672 -15.27 -36.71 -4.99
CA LEU A 672 -14.91 -35.32 -5.27
C LEU A 672 -16.17 -34.48 -5.48
N GLU A 673 -16.34 -33.48 -4.63
CA GLU A 673 -17.39 -32.48 -4.67
C GLU A 673 -16.94 -31.25 -5.48
N THR A 674 -17.82 -30.79 -6.38
CA THR A 674 -17.76 -29.45 -6.98
C THR A 674 -19.11 -28.79 -6.86
N ALA A 675 -19.12 -27.50 -6.50
CA ALA A 675 -20.37 -26.79 -6.27
C ALA A 675 -20.28 -25.29 -6.54
N LEU A 676 -21.45 -24.70 -6.72
CA LEU A 676 -21.73 -23.27 -6.62
C LEU A 676 -22.79 -23.10 -5.54
N TRP A 677 -22.56 -22.13 -4.66
CA TRP A 677 -23.44 -21.80 -3.55
C TRP A 677 -23.84 -20.33 -3.62
N ASP A 678 -25.02 -19.99 -3.09
CA ASP A 678 -25.40 -18.58 -2.92
C ASP A 678 -24.47 -17.88 -1.93
N ALA A 679 -23.77 -16.84 -2.40
CA ALA A 679 -22.76 -16.13 -1.63
C ALA A 679 -23.32 -15.52 -0.34
N GLN A 680 -24.56 -15.02 -0.36
CA GLN A 680 -25.19 -14.42 0.80
C GLN A 680 -25.51 -15.49 1.86
N ASN A 681 -26.04 -16.65 1.45
CA ASN A 681 -26.32 -17.76 2.36
C ASN A 681 -25.05 -18.23 3.07
N ILE A 682 -23.95 -18.39 2.33
CA ILE A 682 -22.64 -18.74 2.90
C ILE A 682 -22.17 -17.69 3.91
N ALA A 683 -22.26 -16.40 3.57
CA ALA A 683 -21.89 -15.31 4.47
C ALA A 683 -22.72 -15.28 5.76
N HIS A 684 -24.03 -15.55 5.67
CA HIS A 684 -24.91 -15.59 6.84
C HIS A 684 -24.63 -16.81 7.71
N THR A 685 -24.49 -17.99 7.10
CA THR A 685 -24.18 -19.25 7.80
C THR A 685 -22.86 -19.16 8.55
N GLY A 686 -21.79 -18.70 7.88
CA GLY A 686 -20.48 -18.54 8.50
C GLY A 686 -20.45 -17.54 9.65
N ARG A 687 -21.13 -16.38 9.52
CA ARG A 687 -21.24 -15.39 10.61
C ARG A 687 -22.05 -15.92 11.79
N LYS A 688 -23.14 -16.64 11.53
CA LYS A 688 -24.02 -17.19 12.57
C LYS A 688 -23.33 -18.29 13.38
N LEU A 689 -22.51 -19.11 12.73
CA LEU A 689 -21.74 -20.17 13.37
C LEU A 689 -20.37 -19.71 13.90
N GLY A 690 -19.92 -18.51 13.55
CA GLY A 690 -18.59 -18.01 13.92
C GLY A 690 -17.43 -18.76 13.25
N ILE A 691 -17.66 -19.35 12.07
CA ILE A 691 -16.67 -20.13 11.33
C ILE A 691 -15.95 -19.24 10.32
N SER A 692 -14.62 -19.20 10.34
CA SER A 692 -13.80 -18.55 9.30
C SER A 692 -12.94 -19.61 8.60
N SER A 693 -13.20 -19.87 7.32
CA SER A 693 -12.48 -20.85 6.50
C SER A 693 -12.20 -20.29 5.10
N ASP A 694 -11.18 -20.84 4.42
CA ASP A 694 -10.80 -20.43 3.06
C ASP A 694 -11.90 -20.66 2.02
N ALA A 695 -12.67 -21.73 2.20
CA ALA A 695 -13.82 -22.04 1.36
C ALA A 695 -14.92 -20.97 1.55
N ARG A 696 -15.28 -20.69 2.81
CA ARG A 696 -16.26 -19.64 3.13
C ARG A 696 -15.83 -18.30 2.56
N TYR A 697 -14.57 -17.89 2.78
CA TYR A 697 -14.04 -16.60 2.33
C TYR A 697 -14.24 -16.36 0.83
N ARG A 698 -14.04 -17.40 0.01
CA ARG A 698 -14.20 -17.36 -1.45
C ARG A 698 -15.66 -17.47 -1.87
N PHE A 699 -16.40 -18.46 -1.38
CA PHE A 699 -17.81 -18.62 -1.72
C PHE A 699 -18.67 -17.42 -1.29
N GLU A 700 -18.39 -16.78 -0.15
CA GLU A 700 -19.15 -15.61 0.33
C GLU A 700 -18.91 -14.34 -0.51
N ARG A 701 -17.81 -14.27 -1.26
CA ARG A 701 -17.52 -13.19 -2.23
C ARG A 701 -17.94 -13.57 -3.65
N GLY A 702 -18.10 -14.86 -3.91
CA GLY A 702 -18.43 -15.43 -5.21
C GLY A 702 -17.24 -16.18 -5.81
N VAL A 703 -17.52 -17.28 -6.51
CA VAL A 703 -16.52 -18.06 -7.25
C VAL A 703 -16.96 -18.20 -8.70
N ASP A 704 -16.01 -18.29 -9.63
CA ASP A 704 -16.29 -18.32 -11.07
C ASP A 704 -17.27 -19.46 -11.48
N PRO A 705 -18.51 -19.17 -11.89
CA PRO A 705 -19.45 -20.22 -12.26
C PRO A 705 -18.92 -21.12 -13.39
N ALA A 706 -18.28 -20.55 -14.41
CA ALA A 706 -17.82 -21.30 -15.57
C ALA A 706 -16.64 -22.25 -15.26
N PHE A 707 -15.90 -21.99 -14.18
CA PHE A 707 -14.78 -22.82 -13.75
C PHE A 707 -15.19 -23.98 -12.82
N ALA A 708 -16.45 -24.11 -12.41
CA ALA A 708 -16.87 -25.19 -11.51
C ALA A 708 -16.59 -26.60 -12.08
N ILE A 709 -16.93 -26.83 -13.35
CA ILE A 709 -16.68 -28.11 -14.04
C ILE A 709 -15.20 -28.27 -14.41
N PRO A 710 -14.55 -27.30 -15.10
CA PRO A 710 -13.11 -27.39 -15.37
C PRO A 710 -12.25 -27.56 -14.12
N GLY A 711 -12.59 -26.91 -13.02
CA GLY A 711 -11.90 -27.06 -11.74
C GLY A 711 -11.99 -28.48 -11.17
N ALA A 712 -13.15 -29.13 -11.30
CA ALA A 712 -13.31 -30.53 -10.91
C ALA A 712 -12.50 -31.48 -11.79
N GLU A 713 -12.40 -31.18 -13.09
CA GLU A 713 -11.56 -31.95 -14.03
C GLU A 713 -10.08 -31.79 -13.72
N LEU A 714 -9.63 -30.58 -13.42
CA LEU A 714 -8.25 -30.30 -13.00
C LEU A 714 -7.91 -30.99 -11.67
N ALA A 715 -8.83 -30.96 -10.69
CA ALA A 715 -8.65 -31.72 -9.45
C ALA A 715 -8.56 -33.22 -9.70
N THR A 716 -9.41 -33.75 -10.58
CA THR A 716 -9.38 -35.17 -10.96
C THR A 716 -8.04 -35.53 -11.60
N GLN A 717 -7.52 -34.70 -12.52
CA GLN A 717 -6.21 -34.92 -13.13
C GLN A 717 -5.09 -35.00 -12.08
N LEU A 718 -5.03 -34.03 -11.18
CA LEU A 718 -4.02 -33.99 -10.12
C LEU A 718 -4.14 -35.20 -9.18
N ILE A 719 -5.35 -35.62 -8.84
CA ILE A 719 -5.58 -36.81 -8.00
C ILE A 719 -5.11 -38.06 -8.73
N LEU A 720 -5.47 -38.26 -10.00
CA LEU A 720 -5.04 -39.42 -10.77
C LEU A 720 -3.52 -39.44 -10.98
N GLU A 721 -2.91 -38.28 -11.21
CA GLU A 721 -1.46 -38.14 -11.40
C GLU A 721 -0.67 -38.52 -10.14
N TYR A 722 -1.08 -38.01 -8.97
CA TYR A 722 -0.29 -38.17 -7.74
C TYR A 722 -0.77 -39.30 -6.82
N CYS A 723 -2.04 -39.68 -6.90
CA CYS A 723 -2.65 -40.73 -6.05
C CYS A 723 -3.02 -41.99 -6.85
N GLY A 724 -3.05 -41.93 -8.18
CA GLY A 724 -3.55 -43.02 -9.03
C GLY A 724 -5.07 -43.18 -8.99
N GLY A 725 -5.55 -44.34 -9.43
CA GLY A 725 -6.97 -44.70 -9.40
C GLY A 725 -7.69 -44.56 -10.73
N GLU A 726 -9.02 -44.68 -10.70
CA GLU A 726 -9.90 -44.64 -11.88
C GLU A 726 -11.14 -43.78 -11.58
N ALA A 727 -11.42 -42.81 -12.46
CA ALA A 727 -12.49 -41.82 -12.27
C ALA A 727 -13.80 -42.21 -12.98
N SER A 728 -14.91 -41.95 -12.30
CA SER A 728 -16.27 -42.09 -12.85
C SER A 728 -16.68 -40.90 -13.72
N ASP A 729 -17.84 -41.03 -14.39
CA ASP A 729 -18.59 -39.89 -14.90
C ASP A 729 -18.78 -38.82 -13.81
N LEU A 730 -18.70 -37.55 -14.18
CA LEU A 730 -19.11 -36.45 -13.31
C LEU A 730 -20.63 -36.37 -13.33
N THR A 731 -21.27 -36.63 -12.19
CA THR A 731 -22.73 -36.51 -12.06
C THR A 731 -23.05 -35.12 -11.57
N LEU A 732 -23.95 -34.42 -12.25
CA LEU A 732 -24.40 -33.07 -11.89
C LEU A 732 -25.89 -33.11 -11.53
N LEU A 733 -26.29 -32.30 -10.56
CA LEU A 733 -27.70 -32.00 -10.39
C LEU A 733 -28.15 -31.13 -11.57
N ASP A 734 -29.33 -31.45 -12.12
CA ASP A 734 -29.95 -30.69 -13.21
C ASP A 734 -30.00 -29.20 -12.82
N SER A 735 -29.13 -28.43 -13.44
CA SER A 735 -28.89 -27.04 -13.05
C SER A 735 -28.52 -26.20 -14.26
N THR A 736 -29.05 -24.98 -14.30
CA THR A 736 -28.77 -24.03 -15.38
C THR A 736 -27.61 -23.16 -15.00
N MET A 737 -26.50 -23.29 -15.73
CA MET A 737 -25.36 -22.38 -15.60
C MET A 737 -25.81 -20.94 -15.88
N PRO A 738 -25.40 -19.96 -15.05
CA PRO A 738 -25.73 -18.57 -15.28
C PRO A 738 -25.09 -18.08 -16.58
N ALA A 739 -25.87 -17.43 -17.44
CA ALA A 739 -25.37 -16.84 -18.68
C ALA A 739 -24.48 -15.62 -18.38
N ASN A 740 -23.44 -15.43 -19.20
CA ASN A 740 -22.60 -14.24 -19.10
C ASN A 740 -23.42 -12.98 -19.38
N ARG A 741 -23.25 -11.97 -18.53
CA ARG A 741 -23.89 -10.67 -18.70
C ARG A 741 -23.26 -9.94 -19.89
N VAL A 742 -24.08 -9.21 -20.63
CA VAL A 742 -23.62 -8.29 -21.69
C VAL A 742 -24.06 -6.88 -21.33
N ILE A 743 -23.10 -5.95 -21.31
CA ILE A 743 -23.36 -4.53 -21.06
C ILE A 743 -23.09 -3.75 -22.33
N ASN A 744 -24.09 -3.01 -22.80
CA ASN A 744 -23.89 -2.03 -23.86
C ASN A 744 -23.18 -0.79 -23.28
N PHE A 745 -21.97 -0.52 -23.75
CA PHE A 745 -21.04 0.45 -23.19
C PHE A 745 -20.68 1.55 -24.18
N PRO A 746 -21.14 2.80 -23.97
CA PRO A 746 -20.68 3.95 -24.76
C PRO A 746 -19.25 4.35 -24.38
N TRP A 747 -18.33 4.40 -25.34
CA TRP A 747 -16.91 4.73 -25.08
C TRP A 747 -16.71 6.10 -24.41
N ARG A 748 -17.63 7.04 -24.65
CA ARG A 748 -17.63 8.38 -24.02
C ARG A 748 -17.78 8.35 -22.50
N GLU A 749 -18.29 7.26 -21.92
CA GLU A 749 -18.45 7.15 -20.46
C GLU A 749 -17.12 7.25 -19.71
N THR A 750 -16.02 6.74 -20.29
CA THR A 750 -14.68 6.87 -19.71
C THR A 750 -14.30 8.34 -19.54
N LEU A 751 -14.38 9.14 -20.60
CA LEU A 751 -14.12 10.58 -20.54
C LEU A 751 -15.10 11.31 -19.61
N ARG A 752 -16.38 10.94 -19.64
CA ARG A 752 -17.43 11.60 -18.83
C ARG A 752 -17.19 11.44 -17.34
N LEU A 753 -16.73 10.26 -16.89
CA LEU A 753 -16.54 9.93 -15.48
C LEU A 753 -15.13 10.24 -14.97
N THR A 754 -14.10 10.05 -15.79
CA THR A 754 -12.69 10.18 -15.36
C THR A 754 -12.04 11.48 -15.82
N GLY A 755 -12.57 12.13 -16.86
CA GLY A 755 -11.89 13.25 -17.52
C GLY A 755 -10.71 12.84 -18.42
N VAL A 756 -10.42 11.53 -18.54
CA VAL A 756 -9.34 10.98 -19.38
C VAL A 756 -9.92 10.46 -20.70
N ASP A 757 -9.39 10.94 -21.82
CA ASP A 757 -9.75 10.46 -23.15
C ASP A 757 -8.90 9.25 -23.53
N THR A 758 -9.41 8.05 -23.27
CA THR A 758 -8.70 6.79 -23.57
C THR A 758 -9.04 6.32 -24.98
N PRO A 759 -8.06 6.11 -25.88
CA PRO A 759 -8.31 5.58 -27.21
C PRO A 759 -9.07 4.25 -27.17
N ILE A 760 -10.12 4.10 -28.00
CA ILE A 760 -10.98 2.91 -28.04
C ILE A 760 -10.15 1.62 -28.17
N LYS A 761 -9.16 1.59 -29.05
CA LYS A 761 -8.29 0.42 -29.24
C LYS A 761 -7.56 0.03 -27.96
N GLN A 762 -7.02 1.02 -27.23
CA GLN A 762 -6.34 0.79 -25.96
C GLN A 762 -7.32 0.27 -24.90
N ALA A 763 -8.49 0.90 -24.77
CA ALA A 763 -9.52 0.46 -23.84
C ALA A 763 -9.99 -0.98 -24.12
N SER A 764 -10.20 -1.34 -25.39
CA SER A 764 -10.51 -2.71 -25.80
C SER A 764 -9.39 -3.68 -25.43
N THR A 765 -8.13 -3.36 -25.71
CA THR A 765 -6.99 -4.23 -25.37
C THR A 765 -6.87 -4.47 -23.87
N LEU A 766 -7.08 -3.44 -23.03
CA LEU A 766 -7.07 -3.58 -21.58
C LEU A 766 -8.20 -4.52 -21.10
N LEU A 767 -9.41 -4.31 -21.60
CA LEU A 767 -10.57 -5.15 -21.26
C LEU A 767 -10.38 -6.60 -21.74
N GLU A 768 -9.87 -6.80 -22.94
CA GLU A 768 -9.57 -8.14 -23.48
C GLU A 768 -8.47 -8.84 -22.67
N GLY A 769 -7.44 -8.11 -22.22
CA GLY A 769 -6.40 -8.63 -21.34
C GLY A 769 -6.95 -9.12 -19.99
N LEU A 770 -7.98 -8.45 -19.47
CA LEU A 770 -8.73 -8.87 -18.29
C LEU A 770 -9.72 -10.02 -18.56
N GLY A 771 -9.90 -10.39 -19.83
CA GLY A 771 -10.77 -11.48 -20.30
C GLY A 771 -12.21 -11.07 -20.62
N PHE A 772 -12.51 -9.79 -20.73
CA PHE A 772 -13.78 -9.34 -21.30
C PHE A 772 -13.80 -9.58 -22.81
N HIS A 773 -14.95 -9.94 -23.36
CA HIS A 773 -15.11 -10.01 -24.82
C HIS A 773 -15.79 -8.73 -25.32
N VAL A 774 -15.04 -7.94 -26.10
CA VAL A 774 -15.48 -6.65 -26.62
C VAL A 774 -15.96 -6.80 -28.05
N ARG A 775 -17.26 -6.55 -28.29
CA ARG A 775 -17.79 -6.38 -29.65
C ARG A 775 -17.98 -4.90 -29.93
N ASP A 776 -16.99 -4.29 -30.58
CA ASP A 776 -17.03 -2.86 -30.93
C ASP A 776 -18.04 -2.59 -32.06
N ASN A 777 -18.91 -1.60 -31.84
CA ASN A 777 -19.92 -1.15 -32.78
C ASN A 777 -19.72 0.35 -33.13
N GLY A 778 -18.52 0.91 -32.92
CA GLY A 778 -18.16 2.29 -33.25
C GLY A 778 -18.23 3.23 -32.06
N ALA A 779 -19.35 3.93 -31.86
CA ALA A 779 -19.50 4.87 -30.73
C ALA A 779 -19.71 4.15 -29.37
N GLN A 780 -20.00 2.86 -29.42
CA GLN A 780 -20.29 2.00 -28.27
C GLN A 780 -19.85 0.58 -28.58
N ALA A 781 -19.69 -0.25 -27.56
CA ALA A 781 -19.40 -1.67 -27.67
C ALA A 781 -20.36 -2.51 -26.84
N ASP A 782 -20.59 -3.75 -27.25
CA ASP A 782 -21.22 -4.74 -26.38
C ASP A 782 -20.13 -5.53 -25.67
N ILE A 783 -20.03 -5.35 -24.36
CA ILE A 783 -18.99 -5.94 -23.53
C ILE A 783 -19.59 -7.12 -22.79
N THR A 784 -19.11 -8.32 -23.12
CA THR A 784 -19.49 -9.55 -22.40
C THR A 784 -18.58 -9.71 -21.20
N ILE A 785 -19.20 -9.79 -20.03
CA ILE A 785 -18.50 -9.84 -18.74
C ILE A 785 -17.99 -11.27 -18.52
N PRO A 786 -16.71 -11.45 -18.14
CA PRO A 786 -16.20 -12.77 -17.80
C PRO A 786 -16.87 -13.30 -16.52
N SER A 787 -17.06 -14.61 -16.46
CA SER A 787 -17.84 -15.27 -15.39
C SER A 787 -17.23 -15.12 -13.99
N TRP A 788 -15.91 -14.89 -13.89
CA TRP A 788 -15.21 -14.64 -12.63
C TRP A 788 -15.39 -13.22 -12.07
N ARG A 789 -16.07 -12.31 -12.77
CA ARG A 789 -16.29 -10.90 -12.36
C ARG A 789 -17.75 -10.60 -12.00
N PRO A 790 -18.23 -11.07 -10.83
CA PRO A 790 -19.61 -10.83 -10.39
C PRO A 790 -19.89 -9.37 -10.02
N ASP A 791 -18.83 -8.60 -9.75
CA ASP A 791 -18.87 -7.18 -9.39
C ASP A 791 -19.28 -6.26 -10.55
N ILE A 792 -19.04 -6.68 -11.80
CA ILE A 792 -19.35 -5.86 -12.98
C ILE A 792 -20.84 -5.97 -13.35
N THR A 793 -21.61 -4.98 -12.93
CA THR A 793 -23.07 -4.91 -13.07
C THR A 793 -23.52 -3.75 -13.96
N ASN A 794 -22.71 -2.70 -14.07
CA ASN A 794 -23.08 -1.46 -14.73
C ASN A 794 -21.90 -0.83 -15.51
N LYS A 795 -22.17 0.30 -16.18
CA LYS A 795 -21.20 0.98 -17.05
C LYS A 795 -20.04 1.60 -16.27
N ALA A 796 -20.27 2.09 -15.05
CA ALA A 796 -19.21 2.70 -14.26
C ALA A 796 -18.15 1.68 -13.86
N ASP A 797 -18.55 0.43 -13.61
CA ASP A 797 -17.62 -0.65 -13.30
C ASP A 797 -16.67 -0.93 -14.47
N ILE A 798 -17.16 -0.87 -15.73
CA ILE A 798 -16.30 -0.97 -16.92
C ILE A 798 -15.36 0.24 -17.04
N VAL A 799 -15.85 1.44 -16.71
CA VAL A 799 -14.98 2.62 -16.65
C VAL A 799 -13.87 2.43 -15.62
N GLU A 800 -14.18 1.88 -14.44
CA GLU A 800 -13.19 1.55 -13.41
C GLU A 800 -12.11 0.60 -13.93
N GLU A 801 -12.48 -0.45 -14.66
CA GLU A 801 -11.51 -1.41 -15.24
C GLU A 801 -10.55 -0.76 -16.24
N ILE A 802 -11.07 0.09 -17.14
CA ILE A 802 -10.23 0.83 -18.09
C ILE A 802 -9.36 1.82 -17.31
N PHE A 803 -9.95 2.50 -16.33
CA PHE A 803 -9.31 3.57 -15.58
C PHE A 803 -8.16 3.07 -14.71
N ARG A 804 -8.35 2.00 -13.94
CA ARG A 804 -7.34 1.46 -13.02
C ARG A 804 -6.10 0.94 -13.76
N LEU A 805 -6.29 0.35 -14.95
CA LEU A 805 -5.19 -0.15 -15.77
C LEU A 805 -4.51 0.94 -16.59
N SER A 806 -5.27 1.92 -17.10
CA SER A 806 -4.69 3.07 -17.82
C SER A 806 -3.90 4.01 -16.90
N GLY A 807 -4.13 3.95 -15.58
CA GLY A 807 -3.35 4.63 -14.55
C GLY A 807 -4.10 5.82 -13.96
N VAL A 808 -4.41 5.71 -12.65
CA VAL A 808 -5.12 6.75 -11.88
C VAL A 808 -4.38 8.10 -11.91
N ASP A 809 -3.05 8.08 -11.97
CA ASP A 809 -2.22 9.28 -12.01
C ASP A 809 -2.40 10.11 -13.30
N ASN A 810 -3.02 9.54 -14.34
CA ASN A 810 -3.30 10.24 -15.58
C ASN A 810 -4.52 11.17 -15.50
N VAL A 811 -5.27 11.19 -14.39
CA VAL A 811 -6.41 12.10 -14.22
C VAL A 811 -5.93 13.55 -14.12
N PRO A 812 -6.38 14.45 -15.01
CA PRO A 812 -5.98 15.85 -14.95
C PRO A 812 -6.64 16.56 -13.77
N SER A 813 -5.83 17.24 -12.95
CA SER A 813 -6.34 18.16 -11.94
C SER A 813 -7.11 19.31 -12.61
N THR A 814 -8.44 19.28 -12.49
CA THR A 814 -9.33 20.25 -13.14
C THR A 814 -9.99 21.14 -12.07
N PRO A 815 -9.84 22.47 -12.13
CA PRO A 815 -10.48 23.35 -11.15
C PRO A 815 -12.00 23.32 -11.31
N LEU A 816 -12.72 23.34 -10.18
CA LEU A 816 -14.18 23.43 -10.19
C LEU A 816 -14.62 24.78 -10.79
N PRO A 817 -15.63 24.78 -11.68
CA PRO A 817 -16.18 26.02 -12.21
C PRO A 817 -16.84 26.83 -11.09
N ARG A 818 -16.71 28.15 -11.13
CA ARG A 818 -17.50 29.03 -10.26
C ARG A 818 -18.96 28.99 -10.72
N LEU A 819 -19.85 28.56 -9.84
CA LEU A 819 -21.29 28.50 -10.12
C LEU A 819 -21.94 29.89 -10.07
N GLU A 820 -21.43 30.80 -9.24
CA GLU A 820 -21.96 32.15 -9.05
C GLU A 820 -20.84 33.20 -8.97
N ALA A 821 -21.13 34.45 -9.32
CA ALA A 821 -20.18 35.56 -9.27
C ALA A 821 -19.95 36.13 -7.86
N ILE A 822 -20.92 35.96 -6.96
CA ILE A 822 -20.88 36.41 -5.56
C ILE A 822 -21.32 35.24 -4.70
N GLU A 823 -20.42 34.73 -3.85
CA GLU A 823 -20.76 33.60 -2.99
C GLU A 823 -21.74 33.99 -1.88
N PRO A 824 -22.80 33.20 -1.64
CA PRO A 824 -23.64 33.38 -0.47
C PRO A 824 -22.85 33.11 0.82
N ALA A 825 -23.38 33.58 1.95
CA ALA A 825 -22.75 33.35 3.25
C ALA A 825 -22.62 31.84 3.54
N THR A 826 -21.38 31.34 3.56
CA THR A 826 -21.05 29.91 3.63
C THR A 826 -21.43 29.25 4.96
N LEU A 827 -21.48 30.01 6.07
CA LEU A 827 -21.77 29.49 7.40
C LEU A 827 -23.18 29.87 7.88
N THR A 828 -23.93 28.87 8.34
CA THR A 828 -25.18 29.08 9.07
C THR A 828 -24.95 29.81 10.39
N LEU A 829 -25.98 30.42 10.95
CA LEU A 829 -25.89 31.10 12.24
C LEU A 829 -25.41 30.15 13.36
N LEU A 830 -25.88 28.90 13.35
CA LEU A 830 -25.51 27.91 14.35
C LEU A 830 -24.01 27.54 14.25
N GLN A 831 -23.48 27.35 13.03
CA GLN A 831 -22.06 27.11 12.80
C GLN A 831 -21.19 28.29 13.24
N LYS A 832 -21.64 29.53 12.96
CA LYS A 832 -20.96 30.75 13.45
C LYS A 832 -20.91 30.79 14.97
N ARG A 833 -22.03 30.49 15.63
CA ARG A 833 -22.11 30.44 17.10
C ARG A 833 -21.18 29.40 17.69
N ALA A 834 -21.14 28.19 17.13
CA ALA A 834 -20.22 27.14 17.59
C ALA A 834 -18.76 27.61 17.50
N ARG A 835 -18.35 28.19 16.37
CA ARG A 835 -16.99 28.71 16.17
C ARG A 835 -16.63 29.84 17.14
N VAL A 836 -17.54 30.79 17.34
CA VAL A 836 -17.32 31.90 18.26
C VAL A 836 -17.29 31.42 19.71
N SER A 837 -18.12 30.44 20.08
CA SER A 837 -18.15 29.86 21.43
C SER A 837 -16.79 29.30 21.84
N ARG A 838 -16.15 28.53 20.95
CA ARG A 838 -14.80 27.98 21.21
C ARG A 838 -13.78 29.07 21.50
N ARG A 839 -13.76 30.11 20.66
CA ARG A 839 -12.82 31.22 20.81
C ARG A 839 -13.09 32.02 22.08
N ALA A 840 -14.36 32.30 22.38
CA ALA A 840 -14.74 33.06 23.56
C ALA A 840 -14.30 32.33 24.86
N LEU A 841 -14.54 31.03 24.96
CA LEU A 841 -14.15 30.24 26.14
C LEU A 841 -12.64 30.06 26.26
N ALA A 842 -11.94 29.87 25.13
CA ALA A 842 -10.47 29.85 25.13
C ALA A 842 -9.88 31.18 25.64
N THR A 843 -10.45 32.34 25.26
CA THR A 843 -9.98 33.65 25.76
C THR A 843 -10.24 33.85 27.26
N GLN A 844 -11.15 33.06 27.85
CA GLN A 844 -11.41 33.06 29.30
C GLN A 844 -10.51 32.06 30.06
N GLY A 845 -9.54 31.44 29.38
CA GLY A 845 -8.58 30.52 29.99
C GLY A 845 -9.08 29.08 30.17
N LEU A 846 -10.16 28.70 29.49
CA LEU A 846 -10.60 27.31 29.45
C LEU A 846 -9.98 26.56 28.27
N SER A 847 -9.76 25.26 28.42
CA SER A 847 -9.24 24.38 27.38
C SER A 847 -10.37 23.58 26.74
N GLU A 848 -10.35 23.44 25.40
CA GLU A 848 -11.34 22.63 24.70
C GLU A 848 -11.10 21.14 24.96
N ALA A 849 -12.16 20.41 25.26
CA ALA A 849 -12.20 18.96 25.37
C ALA A 849 -13.20 18.40 24.37
N ILE A 850 -12.93 17.18 23.91
CA ILE A 850 -13.87 16.37 23.11
C ILE A 850 -14.09 15.08 23.87
N THR A 851 -15.35 14.81 24.25
CA THR A 851 -15.72 13.64 25.04
C THR A 851 -16.61 12.70 24.24
N TRP A 852 -16.73 11.45 24.67
CA TRP A 852 -17.58 10.46 24.01
C TRP A 852 -19.03 10.92 23.96
N SER A 853 -19.71 10.66 22.84
CA SER A 853 -21.14 10.92 22.68
C SER A 853 -22.03 9.94 23.45
N PHE A 854 -21.46 8.81 23.85
CA PHE A 854 -22.10 7.76 24.64
C PHE A 854 -21.48 7.68 26.04
N ILE A 855 -22.33 7.45 27.03
CA ILE A 855 -22.02 7.35 28.46
C ILE A 855 -22.84 6.19 29.05
N SER A 856 -22.64 5.85 30.33
CA SER A 856 -23.43 4.79 30.94
C SER A 856 -24.87 5.24 31.15
N LYS A 857 -25.82 4.28 31.09
CA LYS A 857 -27.25 4.55 31.30
C LYS A 857 -27.52 5.26 32.64
N GLU A 858 -26.78 4.90 33.68
CA GLU A 858 -26.88 5.52 35.01
C GLU A 858 -26.47 7.00 34.99
N GLN A 859 -25.36 7.32 34.32
CA GLN A 859 -24.93 8.71 34.14
C GLN A 859 -25.95 9.49 33.32
N ALA A 860 -26.46 8.93 32.23
CA ALA A 860 -27.47 9.58 31.39
C ALA A 860 -28.75 9.91 32.18
N LYS A 861 -29.25 9.00 33.03
CA LYS A 861 -30.44 9.23 33.86
C LYS A 861 -30.32 10.45 34.78
N ILE A 862 -29.14 10.69 35.34
CA ILE A 862 -28.93 11.81 36.26
C ILE A 862 -28.97 13.16 35.56
N PHE A 863 -28.53 13.21 34.30
CA PHE A 863 -28.55 14.41 33.46
C PHE A 863 -29.80 14.50 32.57
N GLY A 864 -30.90 13.84 32.96
CA GLY A 864 -32.20 13.98 32.31
C GLY A 864 -32.41 13.13 31.04
N GLY A 865 -31.56 12.12 30.81
CA GLY A 865 -31.67 11.17 29.71
C GLY A 865 -31.90 9.73 30.19
N GLY A 866 -31.30 8.75 29.50
CA GLY A 866 -31.41 7.33 29.85
C GLY A 866 -32.68 6.63 29.36
N SER A 867 -33.36 7.21 28.37
CA SER A 867 -34.45 6.57 27.63
C SER A 867 -33.96 5.32 26.90
N GLU A 868 -34.78 4.27 26.83
CA GLU A 868 -34.50 3.06 26.05
C GLU A 868 -34.33 3.37 24.56
N THR A 869 -34.99 4.42 24.06
CA THR A 869 -34.85 4.86 22.65
C THR A 869 -33.48 5.45 22.31
N LEU A 870 -32.64 5.72 23.31
CA LEU A 870 -31.29 6.26 23.16
C LEU A 870 -30.21 5.30 23.70
N GLU A 871 -30.59 4.06 23.98
CA GLU A 871 -29.68 2.98 24.36
C GLU A 871 -29.20 2.24 23.11
N LEU A 872 -27.89 1.99 23.03
CA LEU A 872 -27.29 1.25 21.93
C LEU A 872 -27.61 -0.24 22.10
N ALA A 873 -28.07 -0.89 21.03
CA ALA A 873 -28.33 -2.33 21.04
C ALA A 873 -27.05 -3.18 21.09
N ASN A 874 -25.94 -2.63 20.58
CA ASN A 874 -24.64 -3.28 20.44
C ASN A 874 -23.51 -2.37 20.95
N PRO A 875 -23.52 -1.98 22.24
CA PRO A 875 -22.51 -1.08 22.77
C PRO A 875 -21.16 -1.79 22.86
N ILE A 876 -20.06 -1.05 22.68
CA ILE A 876 -18.71 -1.59 22.85
C ILE A 876 -18.43 -2.03 24.29
N SER A 877 -19.08 -1.39 25.26
CA SER A 877 -19.08 -1.77 26.67
C SER A 877 -20.31 -1.20 27.40
N ALA A 878 -20.62 -1.70 28.60
CA ALA A 878 -21.75 -1.23 29.40
C ALA A 878 -21.60 0.25 29.85
N GLU A 879 -20.37 0.74 29.95
CA GLU A 879 -20.05 2.13 30.31
C GLU A 879 -20.32 3.12 29.17
N LEU A 880 -20.53 2.63 27.95
CA LEU A 880 -20.77 3.41 26.74
C LEU A 880 -22.09 2.98 26.07
N SER A 881 -23.12 2.73 26.88
CA SER A 881 -24.38 2.13 26.43
C SER A 881 -25.46 3.13 26.00
N SER A 882 -25.36 4.41 26.35
CA SER A 882 -26.46 5.37 26.15
C SER A 882 -25.97 6.72 25.63
N MET A 883 -26.75 7.33 24.73
CA MET A 883 -26.42 8.66 24.19
C MET A 883 -26.50 9.75 25.27
N ARG A 884 -25.55 10.69 25.26
CA ARG A 884 -25.44 11.75 26.28
C ARG A 884 -26.56 12.81 26.14
N PRO A 885 -27.32 13.11 27.21
CA PRO A 885 -28.31 14.19 27.21
C PRO A 885 -27.70 15.57 27.50
N SER A 886 -26.43 15.60 27.93
CA SER A 886 -25.67 16.79 28.34
C SER A 886 -24.18 16.54 28.08
N LEU A 887 -23.39 17.60 27.86
CA LEU A 887 -21.94 17.57 27.74
C LEU A 887 -21.24 17.54 29.11
N LEU A 888 -21.93 18.01 30.16
CA LEU A 888 -21.42 18.09 31.53
C LEU A 888 -20.87 16.78 32.11
N PRO A 889 -21.53 15.59 31.97
CA PRO A 889 -20.98 14.35 32.52
C PRO A 889 -19.62 13.99 31.91
N GLY A 890 -19.48 14.10 30.59
CA GLY A 890 -18.22 13.82 29.90
C GLY A 890 -17.10 14.76 30.35
N LEU A 891 -17.39 16.07 30.43
CA LEU A 891 -16.46 17.09 30.91
C LEU A 891 -16.03 16.83 32.36
N ALA A 892 -16.98 16.53 33.25
CA ALA A 892 -16.71 16.28 34.66
C ALA A 892 -15.82 15.03 34.85
N CYS A 893 -16.12 13.93 34.15
CA CYS A 893 -15.27 12.75 34.13
C CYS A 893 -13.87 13.03 33.54
N ALA A 894 -13.76 13.90 32.54
CA ALA A 894 -12.47 14.34 32.02
C ALA A 894 -11.66 15.12 33.07
N ALA A 895 -12.30 16.04 33.81
CA ALA A 895 -11.65 16.75 34.91
C ALA A 895 -11.18 15.77 36.00
N GLN A 896 -12.00 14.79 36.40
CA GLN A 896 -11.62 13.79 37.40
C GLN A 896 -10.43 12.93 36.96
N ARG A 897 -10.40 12.50 35.69
CA ARG A 897 -9.25 11.78 35.11
C ARG A 897 -7.95 12.61 35.14
N ASN A 898 -8.04 13.93 35.00
CA ASN A 898 -6.87 14.80 35.12
C ASN A 898 -6.41 14.95 36.58
N VAL A 899 -7.35 15.05 37.52
CA VAL A 899 -7.02 15.08 38.94
C VAL A 899 -6.38 13.77 39.43
N ALA A 900 -6.85 12.62 38.94
CA ALA A 900 -6.20 11.33 39.22
C ALA A 900 -4.73 11.27 38.74
N ARG A 901 -4.31 12.18 37.85
CA ARG A 901 -2.92 12.35 37.38
C ARG A 901 -2.17 13.50 38.08
N GLY A 902 -2.74 14.07 39.15
CA GLY A 902 -2.14 15.16 39.93
C GLY A 902 -2.45 16.57 39.42
N LEU A 903 -3.28 16.72 38.39
CA LEU A 903 -3.65 18.03 37.83
C LEU A 903 -4.95 18.55 38.48
N ASN A 904 -4.85 19.05 39.71
CA ASN A 904 -6.01 19.39 40.55
C ASN A 904 -6.91 20.51 40.01
N GLU A 905 -6.33 21.47 39.26
CA GLU A 905 -7.05 22.64 38.76
C GLU A 905 -7.45 22.42 37.31
N GLN A 906 -8.75 22.44 37.02
CA GLN A 906 -9.28 22.11 35.69
C GLN A 906 -10.26 23.18 35.21
N ALA A 907 -10.06 23.66 33.99
CA ALA A 907 -10.98 24.57 33.29
C ALA A 907 -11.18 24.03 31.87
N LEU A 908 -12.28 23.30 31.66
CA LEU A 908 -12.56 22.57 30.43
C LEU A 908 -13.86 23.04 29.81
N PHE A 909 -13.95 23.05 28.48
CA PHE A 909 -15.19 23.29 27.77
C PHE A 909 -15.34 22.38 26.55
N GLU A 910 -16.57 22.16 26.09
CA GLU A 910 -16.87 21.40 24.87
C GLU A 910 -18.01 22.10 24.10
N VAL A 911 -17.94 22.06 22.77
CA VAL A 911 -19.05 22.41 21.88
C VAL A 911 -19.42 21.16 21.08
N GLY A 912 -20.59 20.60 21.34
CA GLY A 912 -20.96 19.29 20.79
C GLY A 912 -22.46 19.02 20.84
N GLN A 913 -22.88 17.92 20.21
CA GLN A 913 -24.27 17.49 20.20
C GLN A 913 -24.66 16.83 21.53
N ILE A 914 -25.91 17.09 21.93
CA ILE A 914 -26.64 16.44 23.01
C ILE A 914 -27.94 15.82 22.46
N PHE A 915 -28.40 14.75 23.08
CA PHE A 915 -29.48 13.90 22.58
C PHE A 915 -30.60 13.79 23.62
N HIS A 916 -31.76 14.37 23.32
CA HIS A 916 -32.95 14.26 24.19
C HIS A 916 -33.88 13.10 23.79
N ASP A 917 -33.97 12.82 22.50
CA ASP A 917 -34.70 11.71 21.91
C ASP A 917 -34.09 11.34 20.55
N ALA A 918 -34.59 10.26 19.92
CA ALA A 918 -34.07 9.73 18.66
C ALA A 918 -34.53 10.52 17.42
N SER A 919 -35.38 11.55 17.56
CA SER A 919 -35.83 12.37 16.43
C SER A 919 -34.77 13.40 16.01
N GLU A 920 -34.89 13.91 14.78
CA GLU A 920 -34.03 14.98 14.27
C GLU A 920 -34.07 16.23 15.18
N THR A 921 -35.24 16.58 15.71
CA THR A 921 -35.42 17.75 16.60
C THR A 921 -34.92 17.54 18.03
N GLY A 922 -34.73 16.27 18.43
CA GLY A 922 -34.18 15.86 19.71
C GLY A 922 -32.66 16.03 19.79
N GLN A 923 -31.98 16.22 18.66
CA GLN A 923 -30.54 16.44 18.56
C GLN A 923 -30.21 17.92 18.57
N ARG A 924 -29.50 18.39 19.60
CA ARG A 924 -29.24 19.82 19.79
C ARG A 924 -27.76 20.08 20.00
N LEU A 925 -27.29 21.19 19.46
CA LEU A 925 -25.93 21.66 19.67
C LEU A 925 -25.88 22.46 20.96
N ALA A 926 -25.02 22.02 21.87
CA ALA A 926 -24.77 22.69 23.13
C ALA A 926 -23.32 23.15 23.22
N VAL A 927 -23.09 24.11 24.10
CA VAL A 927 -21.78 24.46 24.60
C VAL A 927 -21.82 24.36 26.12
N ALA A 928 -20.89 23.63 26.69
CA ALA A 928 -20.76 23.48 28.13
C ALA A 928 -19.34 23.77 28.56
N ALA A 929 -19.20 24.22 29.80
CA ALA A 929 -17.91 24.44 30.42
C ALA A 929 -17.95 24.12 31.91
N ILE A 930 -16.81 23.72 32.44
CA ILE A 930 -16.62 23.46 33.86
C ILE A 930 -15.32 24.07 34.37
N ARG A 931 -15.31 24.45 35.64
CA ARG A 931 -14.16 24.80 36.44
C ARG A 931 -14.16 23.97 37.72
N ARG A 932 -12.98 23.48 38.09
CA ARG A 932 -12.73 22.77 39.33
C ARG A 932 -11.44 23.30 39.94
N GLY A 933 -11.48 23.49 41.26
CA GLY A 933 -10.29 23.81 42.04
C GLY A 933 -10.13 25.31 42.27
N LEU A 934 -8.98 25.89 41.92
CA LEU A 934 -8.74 27.34 42.08
C LEU A 934 -9.31 28.18 40.92
N SER A 935 -9.81 29.38 41.23
CA SER A 935 -10.29 30.38 40.24
C SER A 935 -9.14 31.22 39.67
N GLY A 936 -9.41 31.89 38.55
CA GLY A 936 -8.50 32.87 37.93
C GLY A 936 -7.18 32.26 37.46
N ALA A 937 -6.06 32.89 37.83
CA ALA A 937 -4.72 32.40 37.53
C ALA A 937 -4.23 31.27 38.46
N GLY A 938 -5.11 30.74 39.33
CA GLY A 938 -4.75 29.75 40.33
C GLY A 938 -3.84 30.34 41.42
N ARG A 939 -2.75 29.63 41.76
CA ARG A 939 -1.74 30.12 42.70
C ARG A 939 -0.93 31.23 42.05
N HIS A 940 -1.12 32.47 42.51
CA HIS A 940 -0.44 33.64 41.97
C HIS A 940 0.14 34.52 43.07
N TRP A 941 1.36 35.04 42.90
CA TRP A 941 2.08 35.77 43.96
C TRP A 941 1.44 37.08 44.41
N ARG A 942 0.57 37.69 43.58
CA ARG A 942 -0.14 38.95 43.88
C ARG A 942 -1.54 38.77 44.46
N GLN A 943 -2.09 37.56 44.48
CA GLN A 943 -3.50 37.33 44.81
C GLN A 943 -3.66 36.09 45.67
N ASP A 944 -4.52 36.17 46.67
CA ASP A 944 -4.89 35.00 47.45
C ASP A 944 -5.63 33.97 46.58
N ALA A 945 -5.25 32.71 46.74
CA ALA A 945 -5.86 31.61 46.01
C ALA A 945 -7.32 31.40 46.48
N LYS A 946 -8.28 31.67 45.59
CA LYS A 946 -9.71 31.43 45.84
C LYS A 946 -10.17 30.19 45.09
N ARG A 947 -11.10 29.43 45.67
CA ARG A 947 -11.73 28.30 44.97
C ARG A 947 -12.72 28.81 43.93
N SER A 948 -12.86 28.07 42.84
CA SER A 948 -13.86 28.34 41.81
C SER A 948 -15.26 28.16 42.36
N ASP A 949 -16.17 29.08 42.04
CA ASP A 949 -17.54 29.08 42.54
C ASP A 949 -18.58 29.34 41.43
N VAL A 950 -19.85 29.49 41.83
CA VAL A 950 -20.99 29.77 40.94
C VAL A 950 -20.82 31.07 40.13
N PHE A 951 -20.10 32.07 40.65
CA PHE A 951 -19.91 33.36 40.01
C PHE A 951 -18.86 33.30 38.90
N ASP A 952 -17.87 32.40 38.99
CA ASP A 952 -16.95 32.13 37.89
C ASP A 952 -17.71 31.54 36.68
N ALA A 953 -18.55 30.52 36.91
CA ALA A 953 -19.39 29.95 35.86
C ALA A 953 -20.36 30.98 35.26
N LYS A 954 -20.89 31.88 36.10
CA LYS A 954 -21.73 33.01 35.66
C LYS A 954 -20.94 33.99 34.79
N ALA A 955 -19.70 34.31 35.15
CA ALA A 955 -18.87 35.22 34.37
C ALA A 955 -18.56 34.62 32.99
N ASP A 956 -18.17 33.35 32.93
CA ASP A 956 -17.86 32.65 31.69
C ASP A 956 -19.06 32.63 30.73
N VAL A 957 -20.24 32.23 31.24
CA VAL A 957 -21.46 32.14 30.40
C VAL A 957 -21.97 33.52 29.95
N PHE A 958 -21.82 34.56 30.77
CA PHE A 958 -22.22 35.92 30.37
C PHE A 958 -21.30 36.48 29.28
N SER A 959 -19.99 36.28 29.43
CA SER A 959 -19.02 36.69 28.40
C SER A 959 -19.19 35.87 27.12
N LEU A 960 -19.54 34.59 27.21
CA LEU A 960 -19.92 33.76 26.06
C LEU A 960 -21.16 34.33 25.35
N LEU A 961 -22.26 34.60 26.07
CA LEU A 961 -23.50 35.11 25.47
C LEU A 961 -23.30 36.47 24.80
N GLN A 962 -22.52 37.38 25.42
CA GLN A 962 -22.13 38.65 24.80
C GLN A 962 -21.34 38.42 23.50
N SER A 963 -20.35 37.52 23.52
CA SER A 963 -19.56 37.17 22.33
C SER A 963 -20.44 36.61 21.20
N LEU A 964 -21.52 35.91 21.54
CA LEU A 964 -22.51 35.40 20.59
C LEU A 964 -23.53 36.45 20.12
N GLY A 965 -23.41 37.71 20.57
CA GLY A 965 -24.32 38.80 20.22
C GLY A 965 -25.69 38.71 20.90
N VAL A 966 -25.80 37.94 21.98
CA VAL A 966 -27.04 37.78 22.76
C VAL A 966 -27.11 38.87 23.83
N SER A 967 -28.19 39.66 23.82
CA SER A 967 -28.38 40.73 24.79
C SER A 967 -28.68 40.18 26.18
N ILE A 968 -27.87 40.56 27.17
CA ILE A 968 -28.09 40.23 28.58
C ILE A 968 -29.27 41.03 29.18
N ALA A 969 -29.58 42.21 28.63
CA ALA A 969 -30.63 43.07 29.19
C ALA A 969 -32.03 42.42 29.23
N GLY A 970 -32.31 41.49 28.31
CA GLY A 970 -33.56 40.72 28.27
C GLY A 970 -33.48 39.33 28.91
N LEU A 971 -32.31 38.94 29.44
CA LEU A 971 -32.06 37.61 29.99
C LEU A 971 -32.59 37.51 31.41
N GLN A 972 -33.45 36.52 31.66
CA GLN A 972 -33.97 36.23 32.99
C GLN A 972 -33.12 35.15 33.66
N ILE A 973 -32.74 35.39 34.92
CA ILE A 973 -32.08 34.42 35.79
C ILE A 973 -33.16 33.89 36.74
N ALA A 974 -33.62 32.67 36.50
CA ALA A 974 -34.63 32.00 37.31
C ALA A 974 -33.99 30.97 38.25
N PRO A 975 -34.64 30.59 39.36
CA PRO A 975 -34.22 29.43 40.16
C PRO A 975 -34.01 28.21 39.27
N CYS A 976 -32.94 27.46 39.53
CA CYS A 976 -32.62 26.29 38.73
C CYS A 976 -33.73 25.23 38.84
N ASN A 977 -34.11 24.64 37.72
CA ASN A 977 -35.18 23.65 37.61
C ASN A 977 -34.70 22.26 37.19
N VAL A 978 -33.38 22.02 37.15
CA VAL A 978 -32.79 20.73 36.76
C VAL A 978 -32.10 20.03 37.94
N PRO A 979 -32.20 18.70 38.06
CA PRO A 979 -31.76 17.97 39.26
C PRO A 979 -30.25 17.72 39.36
N TRP A 980 -29.48 18.00 38.31
CA TRP A 980 -28.02 17.80 38.28
C TRP A 980 -27.21 19.03 38.69
N PHE A 981 -27.86 20.18 38.92
CA PHE A 981 -27.24 21.37 39.54
C PHE A 981 -27.73 21.55 40.98
N HIS A 982 -26.92 22.23 41.81
CA HIS A 982 -27.22 22.50 43.21
C HIS A 982 -28.37 23.52 43.36
N PRO A 983 -29.47 23.23 44.08
CA PRO A 983 -30.69 24.05 44.05
C PRO A 983 -30.49 25.49 44.55
N GLY A 984 -29.59 25.70 45.51
CA GLY A 984 -29.26 27.04 46.04
C GLY A 984 -28.07 27.75 45.39
N ARG A 985 -27.34 27.08 44.48
CA ARG A 985 -26.07 27.57 43.89
C ARG A 985 -26.04 27.38 42.38
N SER A 986 -27.19 27.61 41.75
CA SER A 986 -27.36 27.50 40.31
C SER A 986 -28.57 28.30 39.85
N ALA A 987 -28.65 28.53 38.55
CA ALA A 987 -29.78 29.21 37.94
C ALA A 987 -30.06 28.72 36.51
N THR A 988 -31.30 28.92 36.09
CA THR A 988 -31.75 28.71 34.72
C THR A 988 -31.74 30.03 33.96
N LEU A 989 -31.21 29.99 32.74
CA LEU A 989 -31.14 31.13 31.81
C LEU A 989 -32.28 31.01 30.79
N GLN A 990 -33.14 32.03 30.71
CA GLN A 990 -34.32 32.00 29.85
C GLN A 990 -34.74 33.37 29.31
N PHE A 991 -35.44 33.36 28.17
CA PHE A 991 -36.16 34.51 27.60
C PHE A 991 -37.67 34.33 27.80
N GLY A 992 -38.22 34.99 28.82
CA GLY A 992 -39.58 34.73 29.26
C GLY A 992 -39.74 33.34 29.90
N PRO A 993 -40.97 32.91 30.23
CA PRO A 993 -41.20 31.74 31.08
C PRO A 993 -40.99 30.38 30.39
N LYS A 994 -40.94 30.31 29.05
CA LYS A 994 -40.87 29.05 28.29
C LYS A 994 -39.62 28.86 27.44
N ALA A 995 -38.86 29.92 27.14
CA ALA A 995 -37.69 29.80 26.26
C ALA A 995 -36.40 29.68 27.09
N ILE A 996 -36.15 28.46 27.60
CA ILE A 996 -34.90 28.14 28.31
C ILE A 996 -33.77 27.98 27.30
N ILE A 997 -32.65 28.68 27.56
CA ILE A 997 -31.46 28.62 26.72
C ILE A 997 -30.32 27.84 27.36
N GLY A 998 -30.40 27.54 28.66
CA GLY A 998 -29.38 26.78 29.38
C GLY A 998 -29.39 27.02 30.88
N HIS A 999 -28.34 26.54 31.54
CA HIS A 999 -28.18 26.54 32.99
C HIS A 999 -26.73 26.83 33.37
N PHE A 1000 -26.51 27.41 34.56
CA PHE A 1000 -25.19 27.52 35.16
C PHE A 1000 -25.24 27.30 36.67
N GLY A 1001 -24.15 26.80 37.24
CA GLY A 1001 -23.90 26.75 38.68
C GLY A 1001 -23.02 25.61 39.14
N GLU A 1002 -23.07 25.29 40.42
CA GLU A 1002 -22.37 24.13 40.97
C GLU A 1002 -23.13 22.83 40.69
N LEU A 1003 -22.43 21.80 40.23
CA LEU A 1003 -23.01 20.47 40.05
C LEU A 1003 -23.50 19.91 41.38
N HIS A 1004 -24.63 19.20 41.34
CA HIS A 1004 -25.24 18.63 42.53
C HIS A 1004 -24.34 17.53 43.14
N PRO A 1005 -24.13 17.46 44.47
CA PRO A 1005 -23.29 16.43 45.09
C PRO A 1005 -23.68 14.98 44.74
N ARG A 1006 -24.98 14.71 44.60
CA ARG A 1006 -25.50 13.42 44.09
C ARG A 1006 -25.02 13.10 42.67
N ALA A 1007 -25.00 14.09 41.78
CA ALA A 1007 -24.52 13.88 40.41
C ALA A 1007 -23.02 13.59 40.39
N LEU A 1008 -22.24 14.35 41.18
CA LEU A 1008 -20.80 14.12 41.35
C LEU A 1008 -20.51 12.73 41.94
N LYS A 1009 -21.28 12.29 42.95
CA LYS A 1009 -21.14 10.96 43.55
C LYS A 1009 -21.38 9.83 42.55
N THR A 1010 -22.38 9.94 41.68
CA THR A 1010 -22.62 8.90 40.65
C THR A 1010 -21.56 8.91 39.55
N LEU A 1011 -20.91 10.05 39.31
CA LEU A 1011 -19.76 10.13 38.41
C LEU A 1011 -18.44 9.73 39.08
N ASP A 1012 -18.46 9.37 40.37
CA ASP A 1012 -17.27 9.09 41.20
C ASP A 1012 -16.26 10.25 41.22
N ILE A 1013 -16.78 11.47 41.42
CA ILE A 1013 -16.00 12.71 41.40
C ILE A 1013 -15.95 13.33 42.80
N GLU A 1014 -14.73 13.63 43.24
CA GLU A 1014 -14.48 14.33 44.50
C GLU A 1014 -14.37 15.85 44.31
N GLY A 1015 -14.91 16.62 45.25
CA GLY A 1015 -14.83 18.08 45.24
C GLY A 1015 -15.86 18.77 44.35
N ALA A 1016 -16.02 20.08 44.54
CA ALA A 1016 -17.02 20.87 43.83
C ALA A 1016 -16.58 21.19 42.40
N ILE A 1017 -17.55 21.15 41.47
CA ILE A 1017 -17.38 21.57 40.08
C ILE A 1017 -18.45 22.63 39.78
N SER A 1018 -18.00 23.79 39.31
CA SER A 1018 -18.86 24.87 38.82
C SER A 1018 -18.87 24.85 37.30
N GLY A 1019 -20.00 25.05 36.66
CA GLY A 1019 -20.06 25.02 35.20
C GLY A 1019 -21.36 25.55 34.63
N PHE A 1020 -21.49 25.48 33.32
CA PHE A 1020 -22.70 25.85 32.60
C PHE A 1020 -22.91 24.97 31.38
N GLU A 1021 -24.14 24.96 30.88
CA GLU A 1021 -24.48 24.41 29.57
C GLU A 1021 -25.51 25.31 28.89
N ILE A 1022 -25.21 25.75 27.66
CA ILE A 1022 -26.08 26.57 26.81
C ILE A 1022 -26.44 25.78 25.56
N ILE A 1023 -27.74 25.68 25.28
CA ILE A 1023 -28.29 25.10 24.06
C ILE A 1023 -28.23 26.17 22.96
N LEU A 1024 -27.27 26.04 22.03
CA LEU A 1024 -27.06 27.03 20.98
C LEU A 1024 -28.25 27.14 20.02
N ASN A 1025 -29.00 26.04 19.82
CA ASN A 1025 -30.24 26.02 19.05
C ASN A 1025 -31.34 26.88 19.67
N ALA A 1026 -31.35 27.04 21.00
CA ALA A 1026 -32.38 27.81 21.71
C ALA A 1026 -32.10 29.32 21.72
N LEU A 1027 -30.90 29.76 21.29
CA LEU A 1027 -30.54 31.17 21.30
C LEU A 1027 -31.30 31.95 20.20
N PRO A 1028 -31.94 33.10 20.54
CA PRO A 1028 -32.71 33.89 19.59
C PRO A 1028 -31.82 34.44 18.47
N ALA A 1029 -32.29 34.48 17.24
CA ALA A 1029 -31.52 35.05 16.12
C ALA A 1029 -31.22 36.56 16.36
N PRO A 1030 -30.07 37.07 15.89
CA PRO A 1030 -29.80 38.50 15.95
C PRO A 1030 -30.89 39.29 15.22
N LYS A 1031 -31.40 40.37 15.83
CA LYS A 1031 -32.35 41.26 15.15
C LYS A 1031 -31.65 41.93 13.97
N ILE A 1032 -32.17 41.73 12.76
CA ILE A 1032 -31.69 42.41 11.56
C ILE A 1032 -32.03 43.90 11.70
N LYS A 1033 -31.00 44.76 11.82
CA LYS A 1033 -31.20 46.21 11.80
C LYS A 1033 -31.37 46.67 10.34
N PRO A 1034 -32.34 47.55 10.04
CA PRO A 1034 -32.58 48.05 8.66
C PRO A 1034 -31.36 48.72 8.04
N THR A 1035 -30.47 49.30 8.86
CA THR A 1035 -29.24 49.95 8.44
C THR A 1035 -28.06 49.52 9.31
N LYS A 1036 -26.85 49.49 8.73
CA LYS A 1036 -25.58 49.28 9.47
C LYS A 1036 -25.12 50.55 10.21
N MET A 1037 -25.84 51.66 10.10
CA MET A 1037 -25.52 52.89 10.81
C MET A 1037 -25.72 52.67 12.31
N LYS A 1038 -24.67 52.95 13.09
CA LYS A 1038 -24.79 53.04 14.54
C LYS A 1038 -25.76 54.20 14.86
N PRO A 1039 -26.60 54.09 15.90
CA PRO A 1039 -27.41 55.22 16.34
C PRO A 1039 -26.52 56.42 16.63
N LYS A 1040 -27.04 57.63 16.41
CA LYS A 1040 -26.34 58.88 16.73
C LYS A 1040 -25.88 58.80 18.19
N LEU A 1041 -24.57 58.99 18.41
CA LEU A 1041 -24.02 59.06 19.75
C LEU A 1041 -24.45 60.41 20.35
N GLU A 1042 -25.33 60.37 21.35
CA GLU A 1042 -25.71 61.53 22.13
C GLU A 1042 -24.82 61.59 23.37
N ILE A 1043 -23.85 62.50 23.36
CA ILE A 1043 -22.97 62.79 24.49
C ILE A 1043 -23.54 64.02 25.19
N SER A 1044 -23.66 63.95 26.52
CA SER A 1044 -23.94 65.14 27.32
C SER A 1044 -22.62 65.86 27.60
N ASP A 1045 -22.58 67.18 27.39
CA ASP A 1045 -21.44 68.04 27.75
C ASP A 1045 -21.38 68.31 29.26
N LEU A 1046 -22.30 67.76 30.04
CA LEU A 1046 -22.45 67.97 31.47
C LEU A 1046 -21.80 66.84 32.28
N GLN A 1047 -21.24 67.19 33.43
CA GLN A 1047 -20.54 66.22 34.28
C GLN A 1047 -21.51 65.18 34.88
N PRO A 1048 -21.24 63.86 34.73
CA PRO A 1048 -21.99 62.85 35.46
C PRO A 1048 -21.68 62.92 36.95
N LEU A 1049 -22.68 62.62 37.78
CA LEU A 1049 -22.52 62.54 39.23
C LEU A 1049 -22.94 61.16 39.74
N THR A 1050 -22.27 60.69 40.79
CA THR A 1050 -22.58 59.38 41.41
C THR A 1050 -23.04 59.60 42.86
N ARG A 1051 -24.06 58.84 43.27
CA ARG A 1051 -24.58 58.79 44.63
C ARG A 1051 -24.71 57.35 45.09
N ASP A 1052 -24.25 57.10 46.31
CA ASP A 1052 -24.27 55.77 46.90
C ASP A 1052 -25.44 55.64 47.88
N PHE A 1053 -26.14 54.53 47.78
CA PHE A 1053 -27.27 54.19 48.64
C PHE A 1053 -27.01 52.86 49.32
N ALA A 1054 -27.16 52.78 50.64
CA ALA A 1054 -27.11 51.54 51.38
C ALA A 1054 -28.54 51.14 51.78
N PHE A 1055 -29.05 50.05 51.19
CA PHE A 1055 -30.39 49.55 51.48
C PHE A 1055 -30.35 48.31 52.34
N ILE A 1056 -31.08 48.31 53.45
CA ILE A 1056 -31.34 47.13 54.25
C ILE A 1056 -32.58 46.42 53.68
N VAL A 1057 -32.42 45.14 53.36
CA VAL A 1057 -33.48 44.26 52.84
C VAL A 1057 -33.49 42.94 53.62
N ASP A 1058 -34.58 42.19 53.50
CA ASP A 1058 -34.63 40.80 53.98
C ASP A 1058 -33.49 39.97 53.35
N GLN A 1059 -32.91 39.04 54.10
CA GLN A 1059 -31.79 38.21 53.63
C GLN A 1059 -32.17 37.41 52.37
N THR A 1060 -33.44 37.02 52.22
CA THR A 1060 -33.95 36.29 51.05
C THR A 1060 -34.24 37.19 49.85
N ALA A 1061 -34.25 38.51 50.03
CA ALA A 1061 -34.53 39.45 48.95
C ALA A 1061 -33.46 39.37 47.84
N LYS A 1062 -33.91 39.40 46.59
CA LYS A 1062 -33.03 39.34 45.41
C LYS A 1062 -32.44 40.71 45.11
N ALA A 1063 -31.12 40.82 45.20
CA ALA A 1063 -30.41 42.06 44.91
C ALA A 1063 -30.68 42.61 43.49
N GLY A 1064 -30.91 41.73 42.51
CA GLY A 1064 -31.26 42.13 41.15
C GLY A 1064 -32.63 42.82 41.03
N ASP A 1065 -33.60 42.48 41.89
CA ASP A 1065 -34.91 43.13 41.88
C ASP A 1065 -34.82 44.52 42.50
N LEU A 1066 -34.00 44.67 43.55
CA LEU A 1066 -33.66 45.98 44.13
C LEU A 1066 -32.92 46.86 43.10
N LEU A 1067 -31.91 46.33 42.41
CA LEU A 1067 -31.18 47.06 41.37
C LEU A 1067 -32.13 47.56 40.26
N LYS A 1068 -33.06 46.72 39.81
CA LYS A 1068 -34.08 47.09 38.81
C LYS A 1068 -35.04 48.15 39.35
N ALA A 1069 -35.43 48.06 40.62
CA ALA A 1069 -36.29 49.06 41.25
C ALA A 1069 -35.60 50.43 41.26
N VAL A 1070 -34.35 50.50 41.72
CA VAL A 1070 -33.51 51.70 41.74
C VAL A 1070 -33.32 52.27 40.33
N ALA A 1071 -32.92 51.44 39.35
CA ALA A 1071 -32.74 51.86 37.96
C ALA A 1071 -34.03 52.38 37.30
N SER A 1072 -35.20 51.94 37.78
CA SER A 1072 -36.49 52.35 37.24
C SER A 1072 -37.07 53.62 37.86
N ALA A 1073 -36.43 54.17 38.90
CA ALA A 1073 -36.93 55.33 39.64
C ALA A 1073 -36.96 56.62 38.80
N ASP A 1074 -35.97 56.80 37.92
CA ASP A 1074 -35.92 57.93 36.98
C ASP A 1074 -35.10 57.55 35.73
N ARG A 1075 -35.80 57.15 34.66
CA ARG A 1075 -35.18 56.60 33.44
C ARG A 1075 -34.51 57.66 32.55
N GLU A 1076 -34.74 58.93 32.82
CA GLU A 1076 -34.14 60.02 32.03
C GLU A 1076 -32.75 60.37 32.55
N LEU A 1077 -32.61 60.47 33.88
CA LEU A 1077 -31.37 60.87 34.55
C LEU A 1077 -30.48 59.69 34.96
N ILE A 1078 -31.04 58.55 35.37
CA ILE A 1078 -30.24 57.40 35.81
C ILE A 1078 -29.66 56.68 34.60
N THR A 1079 -28.33 56.65 34.48
CA THR A 1079 -27.63 55.98 33.38
C THR A 1079 -26.97 54.66 33.79
N SER A 1080 -26.66 54.50 35.07
CA SER A 1080 -26.01 53.30 35.61
C SER A 1080 -26.40 53.07 37.07
N THR A 1081 -26.56 51.80 37.42
CA THR A 1081 -26.72 51.33 38.81
C THR A 1081 -25.82 50.12 39.04
N THR A 1082 -24.92 50.18 40.01
CA THR A 1082 -23.94 49.13 40.29
C THR A 1082 -23.96 48.76 41.76
N ILE A 1083 -24.02 47.47 42.08
CA ILE A 1083 -23.80 47.00 43.45
C ILE A 1083 -22.29 46.98 43.69
N PHE A 1084 -21.83 47.68 44.73
CA PHE A 1084 -20.43 47.69 45.12
C PHE A 1084 -20.17 46.97 46.45
N ASP A 1085 -21.21 46.74 47.26
CA ASP A 1085 -21.06 46.06 48.55
C ASP A 1085 -22.33 45.26 48.93
N VAL A 1086 -22.13 44.14 49.61
CA VAL A 1086 -23.19 43.35 50.27
C VAL A 1086 -22.66 42.92 51.64
N TYR A 1087 -23.24 43.49 52.69
CA TYR A 1087 -22.77 43.29 54.07
C TYR A 1087 -23.82 42.59 54.92
N GLU A 1088 -23.39 41.48 55.53
CA GLU A 1088 -24.13 40.68 56.51
C GLU A 1088 -23.25 40.54 57.76
N GLY A 1089 -23.56 41.30 58.81
CA GLY A 1089 -22.70 41.36 59.99
C GLY A 1089 -23.17 42.36 61.03
N THR A 1090 -22.26 42.68 61.96
CA THR A 1090 -22.53 43.54 63.12
C THR A 1090 -23.09 44.90 62.68
N GLY A 1091 -24.26 45.27 63.23
CA GLY A 1091 -24.95 46.52 62.91
C GLY A 1091 -26.07 46.40 61.87
N ILE A 1092 -26.34 45.21 61.34
CA ILE A 1092 -27.52 44.90 60.53
C ILE A 1092 -28.49 44.02 61.34
N PRO A 1093 -29.81 44.26 61.32
CA PRO A 1093 -30.78 43.39 62.01
C PRO A 1093 -30.69 41.93 61.58
N GLU A 1094 -30.95 41.00 62.50
CA GLU A 1094 -30.96 39.57 62.22
C GLU A 1094 -31.97 39.22 61.11
N GLY A 1095 -31.58 38.33 60.18
CA GLY A 1095 -32.38 37.98 59.01
C GLY A 1095 -32.41 39.05 57.91
N LYS A 1096 -31.58 40.11 58.00
CA LYS A 1096 -31.46 41.16 56.98
C LYS A 1096 -30.02 41.29 56.47
N LYS A 1097 -29.88 41.94 55.31
CA LYS A 1097 -28.60 42.29 54.70
C LYS A 1097 -28.60 43.72 54.18
N SER A 1098 -27.44 44.36 54.16
CA SER A 1098 -27.26 45.69 53.56
C SER A 1098 -26.66 45.56 52.16
N ILE A 1099 -27.23 46.23 51.18
CA ILE A 1099 -26.75 46.26 49.79
C ILE A 1099 -26.39 47.70 49.45
N GLY A 1100 -25.11 47.94 49.15
CA GLY A 1100 -24.59 49.21 48.66
C GLY A 1100 -24.75 49.32 47.14
N ILE A 1101 -25.45 50.35 46.67
CA ILE A 1101 -25.72 50.62 45.27
C ILE A 1101 -25.22 52.02 44.91
N ALA A 1102 -24.30 52.09 43.96
CA ALA A 1102 -23.86 53.33 43.33
C ALA A 1102 -24.79 53.64 42.15
N VAL A 1103 -25.37 54.82 42.13
CA VAL A 1103 -26.26 55.32 41.08
C VAL A 1103 -25.61 56.50 40.38
N THR A 1104 -25.37 56.36 39.08
CA THR A 1104 -24.84 57.45 38.25
C THR A 1104 -26.00 58.20 37.59
N LEU A 1105 -26.05 59.52 37.82
CA LEU A 1105 -26.96 60.44 37.16
C LEU A 1105 -26.22 61.23 36.08
N GLN A 1106 -26.81 61.30 34.89
CA GLN A 1106 -26.29 62.08 33.78
C GLN A 1106 -27.25 63.23 33.45
N PRO A 1107 -26.92 64.47 33.84
CA PRO A 1107 -27.69 65.64 33.42
C PRO A 1107 -27.64 65.79 31.89
N ARG A 1108 -28.74 66.24 31.26
CA ARG A 1108 -28.85 66.39 29.80
C ARG A 1108 -28.93 67.84 29.32
N GLU A 1109 -29.65 68.70 30.04
CA GLU A 1109 -29.88 70.10 29.63
C GLU A 1109 -29.06 71.10 30.45
N LYS A 1110 -29.03 70.91 31.77
CA LYS A 1110 -28.32 71.77 32.72
C LYS A 1110 -27.70 70.93 33.85
N THR A 1111 -26.68 71.46 34.50
CA THR A 1111 -26.12 70.86 35.72
C THR A 1111 -27.21 70.75 36.80
N LEU A 1112 -27.26 69.61 37.48
CA LEU A 1112 -28.23 69.39 38.56
C LEU A 1112 -27.84 70.21 39.80
N THR A 1113 -28.83 70.88 40.39
CA THR A 1113 -28.71 71.52 41.70
C THR A 1113 -28.89 70.51 42.84
N ASP A 1114 -28.44 70.83 44.04
CA ASP A 1114 -28.58 69.92 45.20
C ASP A 1114 -30.04 69.53 45.48
N ALA A 1115 -30.99 70.46 45.29
CA ALA A 1115 -32.42 70.19 45.45
C ALA A 1115 -32.96 69.18 44.41
N GLU A 1116 -32.46 69.24 43.17
CA GLU A 1116 -32.85 68.30 42.11
C GLU A 1116 -32.22 66.92 42.34
N ILE A 1117 -30.98 66.86 42.85
CA ILE A 1117 -30.33 65.61 43.25
C ILE A 1117 -31.10 64.93 44.38
N GLU A 1118 -31.49 65.69 45.41
CA GLU A 1118 -32.24 65.17 46.55
C GLU A 1118 -33.63 64.65 46.13
N THR A 1119 -34.28 65.34 45.18
CA THR A 1119 -35.54 64.89 44.60
C THR A 1119 -35.42 63.51 43.93
N VAL A 1120 -34.34 63.29 43.15
CA VAL A 1120 -34.07 62.00 42.51
C VAL A 1120 -33.70 60.94 43.55
N ALA A 1121 -32.92 61.29 44.57
CA ALA A 1121 -32.59 60.39 45.68
C ALA A 1121 -33.85 59.91 46.41
N GLN A 1122 -34.79 60.81 46.71
CA GLN A 1122 -36.05 60.45 47.35
C GLN A 1122 -36.93 59.56 46.47
N LYS A 1123 -36.94 59.78 45.14
CA LYS A 1123 -37.62 58.87 44.19
C LYS A 1123 -37.00 57.47 44.23
N ILE A 1124 -35.66 57.38 44.24
CA ILE A 1124 -34.93 56.11 44.33
C ILE A 1124 -35.30 55.37 45.62
N ILE A 1125 -35.28 56.05 46.77
CA ILE A 1125 -35.62 55.46 48.07
C ILE A 1125 -37.07 54.97 48.08
N THR A 1126 -38.00 55.79 47.61
CA THR A 1126 -39.43 55.48 47.57
C THR A 1126 -39.70 54.27 46.68
N GLU A 1127 -39.07 54.21 45.51
CA GLU A 1127 -39.30 53.11 44.57
C GLU A 1127 -38.64 51.80 45.02
N ALA A 1128 -37.47 51.87 45.65
CA ALA A 1128 -36.82 50.73 46.30
C ALA A 1128 -37.70 50.17 47.43
N GLN A 1129 -38.23 51.04 48.30
CA GLN A 1129 -39.13 50.65 49.38
C GLN A 1129 -40.43 50.04 48.85
N ARG A 1130 -41.05 50.67 47.85
CA ARG A 1130 -42.33 50.21 47.27
C ARG A 1130 -42.23 48.84 46.59
N LYS A 1131 -41.15 48.59 45.84
CA LYS A 1131 -41.00 47.35 45.04
C LYS A 1131 -40.35 46.19 45.79
N THR A 1132 -39.52 46.48 46.80
CA THR A 1132 -38.69 45.46 47.45
C THR A 1132 -38.70 45.49 48.98
N GLN A 1133 -39.51 46.39 49.57
CA GLN A 1133 -39.55 46.62 51.03
C GLN A 1133 -38.19 47.04 51.62
N ALA A 1134 -37.30 47.57 50.78
CA ALA A 1134 -35.99 48.07 51.21
C ALA A 1134 -36.12 49.32 52.08
N THR A 1135 -35.27 49.42 53.09
CA THR A 1135 -35.14 50.61 53.95
C THR A 1135 -33.74 51.19 53.81
N LEU A 1136 -33.62 52.50 53.63
CA LEU A 1136 -32.31 53.15 53.60
C LEU A 1136 -31.63 53.04 54.97
N ARG A 1137 -30.33 52.76 54.98
CA ARG A 1137 -29.49 52.63 56.17
C ARG A 1137 -29.11 53.97 56.77
#